data_AF-A0A2E5C9T8-F1
#
_entry.id   AF-A0A2E5C9T8-F1
#
_cell.length_a   1.000
_cell.length_b   1.000
_cell.length_c   1.000
_cell.angle_alpha   90.00
_cell.angle_beta   90.00
_cell.angle_gamma   90.00
#
_symmetry.space_group_name_H-M   'P 1'
#
loop_
_entity.id
_entity.type
_entity.pdbx_description
1 polymer ?
#
loop_
_entity_poly.entity_id
_entity_poly.type
_entity_poly.pdbx_seq_one_letter_code
_entity_poly.pdbx_strand_id
1 'polypeptide(L)'
;MLKFFGIFKGEKLQAQALKHLVCIPVFNDVKMTFNLIYKIHEDFGRMFPHFLIIDPLNSKPDPLVKSLLKDKAIGYEYINVLGRSGERGFIVKTALDYAYRKGFDYLTFMHEGWEDCYGELSGTLNENLFLDYSLVTGSRASSSRNLGAFIDLFSKSFFSVVFRTSVGDTKGDAFNLYKVASFVDNSSSSIDQVRDNEHFFIDFLACAFYHRQKVLFTRQKILSYRSFLKLNRFRFYTVVSEGFKYLVAPRYAVKRLKANGFLRAEVLANLGLSSTSSAIEPVKEICTETLNGPGEDNSLVANNSIEEVNPTQATKGKRQLLGPADVDPKASPLKYEHLVTEHKDVVVVNWCLTNICNYKCSYCPEDLHNGTKRGPELDAVKNFYYKIKERNPGRKIFFEFTGGEVTYYKQFPELIRFLKANDVYIGIISNGSRKIEFWENHWEFLDHVCLSFHSEQGEPEHFKRVCEFLCQRLMTHVNIMMKPEKFNFCYQLAQDIAESCEVSLSLQPLMENMDGNLYGYSDYQKAILEKQAIYFSKEPRFKRPTNLRLDHAYRGAMRMILDDGNEAWITPPELISKGLNRWAGWMCYAGLENLIVNLDGKIMRGWCGEGGIIGGIEDLTLELPLEPILCKKSQCSCGLDIMCTKIKADHVI
;
A
#
# COMPACT_ATOMS: atom_id res chain seq x y z
N MET A 1 38.19 21.42 -17.69
CA MET A 1 38.16 22.33 -18.85
C MET A 1 37.18 21.72 -19.84
N LEU A 2 35.87 21.96 -19.69
CA LEU A 2 35.12 23.05 -20.33
C LEU A 2 35.15 22.98 -21.87
N LYS A 3 33.95 22.99 -22.48
CA LYS A 3 33.56 22.89 -23.91
C LYS A 3 33.30 21.43 -24.33
N PHE A 4 32.06 20.98 -24.53
CA PHE A 4 31.04 21.57 -25.38
C PHE A 4 29.63 21.47 -24.76
N PHE A 5 29.26 22.48 -23.99
CA PHE A 5 27.88 22.95 -23.96
C PHE A 5 27.67 23.82 -25.22
N GLY A 6 26.96 23.31 -26.22
CA GLY A 6 26.28 24.11 -27.24
C GLY A 6 24.79 23.88 -27.03
N ILE A 7 24.10 24.73 -26.29
CA ILE A 7 23.31 25.84 -26.86
C ILE A 7 22.57 25.38 -28.13
N PHE A 8 21.40 24.77 -27.94
CA PHE A 8 20.23 25.08 -28.75
C PHE A 8 19.17 25.66 -27.81
N LYS A 9 19.31 26.96 -27.51
CA LYS A 9 18.19 27.80 -27.14
C LYS A 9 17.50 28.18 -28.44
N GLY A 10 16.23 27.81 -28.56
CA GLY A 10 15.23 28.59 -29.29
C GLY A 10 15.24 28.46 -30.81
N GLU A 11 14.61 27.39 -31.29
CA GLU A 11 13.41 27.64 -32.09
C GLU A 11 12.23 27.15 -31.27
N LYS A 12 11.55 28.09 -30.60
CA LYS A 12 10.16 27.90 -30.23
C LYS A 12 9.41 27.73 -31.55
N LEU A 13 9.22 26.49 -31.99
CA LEU A 13 7.99 26.19 -32.69
C LEU A 13 6.88 26.71 -31.78
N GLN A 14 6.10 27.67 -32.26
CA GLN A 14 4.75 27.89 -31.77
C GLN A 14 3.94 26.62 -32.09
N ALA A 15 4.31 25.51 -31.46
CA ALA A 15 3.52 24.29 -31.48
C ALA A 15 2.31 24.59 -30.62
N GLN A 16 1.12 24.54 -31.22
CA GLN A 16 -0.10 24.27 -30.46
C GLN A 16 0.24 23.20 -29.43
N ALA A 17 -0.10 23.44 -28.16
CA ALA A 17 0.07 22.43 -27.12
C ALA A 17 -0.65 21.16 -27.59
N LEU A 18 0.11 20.13 -27.96
CA LEU A 18 -0.44 18.89 -28.47
C LEU A 18 -1.37 18.31 -27.42
N LYS A 19 -2.58 17.92 -27.83
CA LYS A 19 -3.58 17.34 -26.94
C LYS A 19 -3.36 15.85 -26.87
N HIS A 20 -2.96 15.38 -25.69
CA HIS A 20 -2.77 13.95 -25.44
C HIS A 20 -3.89 13.39 -24.57
N LEU A 21 -4.41 12.24 -24.98
CA LEU A 21 -5.34 11.43 -24.20
C LEU A 21 -4.63 10.18 -23.67
N VAL A 22 -4.83 9.86 -22.39
CA VAL A 22 -4.42 8.57 -21.83
C VAL A 22 -5.64 7.70 -21.63
N CYS A 23 -5.70 6.58 -22.33
CA CYS A 23 -6.73 5.57 -22.12
C CYS A 23 -6.22 4.44 -21.23
N ILE A 24 -6.97 4.16 -20.18
CA ILE A 24 -6.70 3.09 -19.22
C ILE A 24 -7.94 2.19 -19.15
N PRO A 25 -7.88 0.99 -19.72
CA PRO A 25 -8.96 0.04 -19.60
C PRO A 25 -8.95 -0.64 -18.22
N VAL A 26 -10.11 -0.80 -17.61
CA VAL A 26 -10.31 -1.50 -16.33
C VAL A 26 -10.45 -3.01 -16.58
N PHE A 27 -9.49 -3.60 -17.29
CA PHE A 27 -9.37 -5.06 -17.38
C PHE A 27 -8.68 -5.66 -16.14
N ASN A 28 -7.84 -4.84 -15.50
CA ASN A 28 -7.00 -5.22 -14.36
C ASN A 28 -7.76 -5.16 -13.03
N ASP A 29 -7.07 -5.59 -11.97
CA ASP A 29 -7.38 -5.17 -10.61
C ASP A 29 -7.57 -3.64 -10.58
N VAL A 30 -8.73 -3.21 -10.10
CA VAL A 30 -9.10 -1.81 -9.95
C VAL A 30 -8.02 -1.02 -9.20
N LYS A 31 -7.34 -1.64 -8.23
CA LYS A 31 -6.25 -1.04 -7.47
C LYS A 31 -5.04 -0.71 -8.35
N MET A 32 -4.67 -1.60 -9.27
CA MET A 32 -3.56 -1.35 -10.21
C MET A 32 -3.92 -0.23 -11.19
N THR A 33 -5.17 -0.23 -11.67
CA THR A 33 -5.71 0.82 -12.53
C THR A 33 -5.65 2.18 -11.84
N PHE A 34 -6.06 2.24 -10.57
CA PHE A 34 -6.01 3.44 -9.76
C PHE A 34 -4.59 3.96 -9.55
N ASN A 35 -3.65 3.10 -9.15
CA ASN A 35 -2.24 3.47 -8.97
C ASN A 35 -1.61 3.99 -10.26
N LEU A 36 -1.96 3.41 -11.40
CA LEU A 36 -1.49 3.86 -12.71
C LEU A 36 -1.94 5.30 -13.00
N ILE A 37 -3.23 5.60 -12.84
CA ILE A 37 -3.77 6.93 -13.15
C ILE A 37 -3.05 7.99 -12.32
N TYR A 38 -2.91 7.76 -11.01
CA TYR A 38 -2.18 8.68 -10.13
C TYR A 38 -0.74 8.87 -10.56
N LYS A 39 -0.02 7.78 -10.83
CA LYS A 39 1.39 7.86 -11.23
C LYS A 39 1.57 8.64 -12.53
N ILE A 40 0.69 8.44 -13.52
CA ILE A 40 0.70 9.23 -14.76
C ILE A 40 0.36 10.69 -14.48
N HIS A 41 -0.61 10.96 -13.62
CA HIS A 41 -0.97 12.34 -13.26
C HIS A 41 0.17 13.05 -12.51
N GLU A 42 0.85 12.37 -11.60
CA GLU A 42 1.98 12.89 -10.85
C GLU A 42 3.17 13.21 -11.77
N ASP A 43 3.59 12.24 -12.59
CA ASP A 43 4.76 12.37 -13.44
C ASP A 43 4.49 13.26 -14.69
N PHE A 44 3.26 13.26 -15.19
CA PHE A 44 2.91 13.84 -16.50
C PHE A 44 1.62 14.65 -16.51
N GLY A 45 1.03 15.05 -15.38
CA GLY A 45 -0.30 15.68 -15.33
C GLY A 45 -0.44 16.93 -16.19
N ARG A 46 0.66 17.65 -16.48
CA ARG A 46 0.67 18.76 -17.44
C ARG A 46 0.60 18.34 -18.90
N MET A 47 1.15 17.16 -19.24
CA MET A 47 1.12 16.57 -20.58
C MET A 47 -0.17 15.80 -20.84
N PHE A 48 -0.75 15.20 -19.79
CA PHE A 48 -1.99 14.43 -19.86
C PHE A 48 -3.07 15.08 -18.99
N PRO A 49 -3.72 16.15 -19.48
CA PRO A 49 -4.78 16.81 -18.72
C PRO A 49 -6.06 15.96 -18.64
N HIS A 50 -6.20 14.93 -19.50
CA HIS A 50 -7.42 14.15 -19.63
C HIS A 50 -7.15 12.65 -19.72
N PHE A 51 -7.89 11.88 -18.92
CA PHE A 51 -7.88 10.42 -18.92
C PHE A 51 -9.19 9.88 -19.51
N LEU A 52 -9.12 8.76 -20.22
CA LEU A 52 -10.28 7.98 -20.63
C LEU A 52 -10.23 6.63 -19.94
N ILE A 53 -11.17 6.37 -19.06
CA ILE A 53 -11.29 5.12 -18.31
C ILE A 53 -12.36 4.28 -19.02
N ILE A 54 -11.98 3.13 -19.58
CA ILE A 54 -12.94 2.22 -20.24
C ILE A 54 -13.12 0.96 -19.39
N ASP A 55 -14.31 0.74 -18.85
CA ASP A 55 -14.62 -0.44 -18.02
C ASP A 55 -15.49 -1.43 -18.82
N PRO A 56 -14.98 -2.63 -19.14
CA PRO A 56 -15.75 -3.67 -19.82
C PRO A 56 -16.51 -4.61 -18.87
N LEU A 57 -16.27 -4.50 -17.57
CA LEU A 57 -16.71 -5.46 -16.55
C LEU A 57 -17.88 -4.93 -15.73
N ASN A 58 -17.86 -3.65 -15.36
CA ASN A 58 -18.78 -3.10 -14.36
C ASN A 58 -19.75 -2.08 -14.95
N SER A 59 -21.03 -2.17 -14.55
CA SER A 59 -22.09 -1.24 -14.97
C SER A 59 -21.88 0.19 -14.45
N LYS A 60 -21.16 0.31 -13.32
CA LYS A 60 -20.85 1.57 -12.62
C LYS A 60 -19.36 1.59 -12.25
N PRO A 61 -18.73 2.78 -12.11
CA PRO A 61 -17.35 2.87 -11.65
C PRO A 61 -17.22 2.26 -10.26
N ASP A 62 -16.19 1.43 -10.09
CA ASP A 62 -15.77 0.92 -8.78
C ASP A 62 -15.57 2.08 -7.79
N PRO A 63 -15.90 1.94 -6.49
CA PRO A 63 -15.70 2.98 -5.49
C PRO A 63 -14.30 3.61 -5.46
N LEU A 64 -13.24 2.86 -5.75
CA LEU A 64 -11.86 3.37 -5.86
C LEU A 64 -11.68 4.22 -7.11
N VAL A 65 -12.19 3.77 -8.27
CA VAL A 65 -12.20 4.61 -9.48
C VAL A 65 -13.01 5.87 -9.18
N LYS A 66 -14.20 5.73 -8.59
CA LYS A 66 -15.10 6.83 -8.22
C LYS A 66 -14.48 7.81 -7.22
N SER A 67 -13.58 7.39 -6.34
CA SER A 67 -12.88 8.31 -5.44
C SER A 67 -11.81 9.11 -6.18
N LEU A 68 -11.11 8.50 -7.14
CA LEU A 68 -10.22 9.22 -8.07
C LEU A 68 -11.01 10.21 -8.94
N LEU A 69 -12.20 9.82 -9.39
CA LEU A 69 -13.12 10.70 -10.13
C LEU A 69 -13.58 11.93 -9.32
N LYS A 70 -13.39 11.97 -8.00
CA LYS A 70 -13.70 13.15 -7.17
C LYS A 70 -12.54 14.13 -7.08
N ASP A 71 -11.33 13.75 -7.50
CA ASP A 71 -10.19 14.66 -7.53
C ASP A 71 -10.34 15.63 -8.71
N LYS A 72 -10.65 16.89 -8.40
CA LYS A 72 -10.86 17.95 -9.40
C LYS A 72 -9.59 18.32 -10.17
N ALA A 73 -8.42 17.84 -9.74
CA ALA A 73 -7.16 18.08 -10.45
C ALA A 73 -7.00 17.22 -11.72
N ILE A 74 -7.78 16.13 -11.84
CA ILE A 74 -7.65 15.16 -12.94
C ILE A 74 -8.87 15.29 -13.85
N GLY A 75 -8.67 15.73 -15.11
CA GLY A 75 -9.70 15.61 -16.13
C GLY A 75 -9.88 14.16 -16.52
N TYR A 76 -11.11 13.66 -16.56
CA TYR A 76 -11.38 12.28 -16.98
C TYR A 76 -12.73 12.12 -17.67
N GLU A 77 -12.88 11.01 -18.40
CA GLU A 77 -14.15 10.46 -18.88
C GLU A 77 -14.21 8.97 -18.51
N TYR A 78 -15.38 8.49 -18.10
CA TYR A 78 -15.61 7.08 -17.83
C TYR A 78 -16.59 6.49 -18.85
N ILE A 79 -16.16 5.50 -19.61
CA ILE A 79 -16.97 4.79 -20.60
C ILE A 79 -17.13 3.34 -20.16
N ASN A 80 -18.35 2.84 -20.25
CA ASN A 80 -18.66 1.45 -20.00
C ASN A 80 -18.93 0.69 -21.29
N VAL A 81 -18.33 -0.48 -21.44
CA VAL A 81 -18.49 -1.37 -22.60
C VAL A 81 -18.82 -2.80 -22.15
N LEU A 82 -19.85 -2.94 -21.30
CA LEU A 82 -20.34 -4.20 -20.74
C LEU A 82 -20.35 -5.37 -21.73
N GLY A 83 -19.79 -6.50 -21.30
CA GLY A 83 -19.86 -7.77 -22.03
C GLY A 83 -18.89 -7.90 -23.20
N ARG A 84 -17.97 -6.94 -23.38
CA ARG A 84 -16.94 -6.92 -24.43
C ARG A 84 -15.52 -7.11 -23.90
N SER A 85 -15.36 -7.71 -22.71
CA SER A 85 -14.06 -7.85 -22.04
C SER A 85 -13.02 -8.69 -22.80
N GLY A 86 -13.45 -9.61 -23.68
CA GLY A 86 -12.57 -10.37 -24.58
C GLY A 86 -12.35 -9.76 -25.96
N GLU A 87 -12.78 -8.50 -26.16
CA GLU A 87 -12.68 -7.80 -27.44
C GLU A 87 -11.76 -6.58 -27.30
N ARG A 88 -10.48 -6.78 -26.94
CA ARG A 88 -9.50 -5.68 -26.78
C ARG A 88 -9.45 -4.72 -27.98
N GLY A 89 -9.61 -5.24 -29.19
CA GLY A 89 -9.72 -4.41 -30.41
C GLY A 89 -10.89 -3.42 -30.38
N PHE A 90 -12.05 -3.83 -29.87
CA PHE A 90 -13.21 -2.96 -29.70
C PHE A 90 -12.87 -1.79 -28.77
N ILE A 91 -12.20 -2.07 -27.66
CA ILE A 91 -11.88 -1.08 -26.63
C ILE A 91 -10.87 -0.05 -27.12
N VAL A 92 -9.85 -0.48 -27.86
CA VAL A 92 -8.88 0.43 -28.48
C VAL A 92 -9.55 1.30 -29.56
N LYS A 93 -10.48 0.76 -30.34
CA LYS A 93 -11.27 1.56 -31.30
C LYS A 93 -12.11 2.60 -30.60
N THR A 94 -12.82 2.23 -29.53
CA THR A 94 -13.62 3.17 -28.74
C THR A 94 -12.75 4.32 -28.23
N ALA A 95 -11.54 4.01 -27.74
CA ALA A 95 -10.59 5.02 -27.28
C ALA A 95 -10.10 5.94 -28.40
N LEU A 96 -9.76 5.40 -29.58
CA LEU A 96 -9.31 6.18 -30.72
C LEU A 96 -10.42 7.06 -31.33
N ASP A 97 -11.66 6.54 -31.39
CA ASP A 97 -12.81 7.30 -31.88
C ASP A 97 -13.12 8.46 -30.94
N TYR A 98 -13.11 8.21 -29.62
CA TYR A 98 -13.23 9.25 -28.61
C TYR A 98 -12.12 10.29 -28.77
N ALA A 99 -10.86 9.85 -28.88
CA ALA A 99 -9.71 10.73 -29.05
C ALA A 99 -9.89 11.65 -30.26
N TYR A 100 -10.30 11.09 -31.40
CA TYR A 100 -10.53 11.83 -32.65
C TYR A 100 -11.67 12.83 -32.52
N ARG A 101 -12.84 12.41 -32.03
CA ARG A 101 -14.03 13.27 -31.88
C ARG A 101 -13.80 14.44 -30.93
N LYS A 102 -12.98 14.24 -29.88
CA LYS A 102 -12.61 15.29 -28.92
C LYS A 102 -11.40 16.11 -29.37
N GLY A 103 -10.82 15.80 -30.54
CA GLY A 103 -9.72 16.55 -31.13
C GLY A 103 -8.39 16.38 -30.39
N PHE A 104 -8.12 15.19 -29.86
CA PHE A 104 -6.80 14.83 -29.35
C PHE A 104 -5.86 14.44 -30.50
N ASP A 105 -4.61 14.89 -30.43
CA ASP A 105 -3.58 14.60 -31.43
C ASP A 105 -3.01 13.18 -31.24
N TYR A 106 -2.90 12.75 -29.97
CA TYR A 106 -2.30 11.50 -29.56
C TYR A 106 -3.15 10.74 -28.54
N LEU A 107 -3.17 9.42 -28.66
CA LEU A 107 -3.74 8.50 -27.69
C LEU A 107 -2.64 7.59 -27.13
N THR A 108 -2.40 7.64 -25.83
CA THR A 108 -1.61 6.65 -25.12
C THR A 108 -2.55 5.60 -24.52
N PHE A 109 -2.46 4.37 -24.98
CA PHE A 109 -3.24 3.24 -24.46
C PHE A 109 -2.34 2.36 -23.59
N MET A 110 -2.73 2.20 -22.31
CA MET A 110 -1.97 1.42 -21.32
C MET A 110 -2.61 0.04 -21.16
N HIS A 111 -1.90 -1.03 -21.53
CA HIS A 111 -2.40 -2.40 -21.36
C HIS A 111 -2.00 -3.00 -20.00
N GLU A 112 -2.41 -4.26 -19.77
CA GLU A 112 -2.05 -5.03 -18.58
C GLU A 112 -0.52 -5.18 -18.41
N GLY A 113 -0.06 -5.17 -17.15
CA GLY A 113 1.36 -5.22 -16.80
C GLY A 113 2.13 -3.94 -17.11
N TRP A 114 1.46 -2.78 -17.21
CA TRP A 114 2.03 -1.49 -17.59
C TRP A 114 3.31 -1.10 -16.81
N GLU A 115 3.44 -1.54 -15.56
CA GLU A 115 4.54 -1.26 -14.65
C GLU A 115 5.89 -1.62 -15.27
N ASP A 116 5.92 -2.68 -16.07
CA ASP A 116 7.13 -3.10 -16.77
C ASP A 116 7.58 -2.08 -17.81
N CYS A 117 6.64 -1.41 -18.48
CA CYS A 117 6.95 -0.48 -19.56
C CYS A 117 6.82 0.99 -19.17
N TYR A 118 6.47 1.31 -17.93
CA TYR A 118 6.26 2.69 -17.49
C TYR A 118 7.51 3.56 -17.70
N GLY A 119 8.70 3.04 -17.37
CA GLY A 119 9.96 3.75 -17.57
C GLY A 119 10.26 4.01 -19.06
N GLU A 120 9.89 3.10 -19.96
CA GLU A 120 10.04 3.28 -21.41
C GLU A 120 9.10 4.34 -21.96
N LEU A 121 7.83 4.32 -21.51
CA LEU A 121 6.85 5.36 -21.83
C LEU A 121 7.37 6.72 -21.35
N SER A 122 7.83 6.78 -20.10
CA SER A 122 8.39 8.01 -19.51
C SER A 122 9.55 8.57 -20.33
N GLY A 123 10.53 7.73 -20.70
CA GLY A 123 11.63 8.14 -21.57
C GLY A 123 11.15 8.63 -22.94
N THR A 124 10.24 7.87 -23.57
CA THR A 124 9.66 8.21 -24.89
C THR A 124 8.97 9.57 -24.90
N LEU A 125 8.19 9.86 -23.85
CA LEU A 125 7.47 11.11 -23.70
C LEU A 125 8.42 12.29 -23.40
N ASN A 126 9.34 12.11 -22.45
CA ASN A 126 10.27 13.16 -22.04
C ASN A 126 11.25 13.57 -23.17
N GLU A 127 11.66 12.60 -23.98
CA GLU A 127 12.56 12.85 -25.12
C GLU A 127 11.80 13.26 -26.40
N ASN A 128 10.47 13.35 -26.36
CA ASN A 128 9.60 13.64 -27.51
C ASN A 128 9.83 12.72 -28.72
N LEU A 129 10.29 11.48 -28.49
CA LEU A 129 10.62 10.52 -29.55
C LEU A 129 9.42 10.12 -30.40
N PHE A 130 8.20 10.35 -29.92
CA PHE A 130 6.96 9.95 -30.57
C PHE A 130 6.50 10.88 -31.70
N LEU A 131 7.03 12.11 -31.80
CA LEU A 131 6.50 13.14 -32.71
C LEU A 131 6.55 12.72 -34.20
N ASP A 132 7.59 11.99 -34.58
CA ASP A 132 7.85 11.55 -35.95
C ASP A 132 7.16 10.23 -36.33
N TYR A 133 6.45 9.60 -35.39
CA TYR A 133 5.89 8.26 -35.57
C TYR A 133 4.37 8.30 -35.54
N SER A 134 3.75 7.47 -36.37
CA SER A 134 2.31 7.23 -36.31
C SER A 134 1.97 6.32 -35.15
N LEU A 135 2.83 5.35 -34.84
CA LEU A 135 2.67 4.43 -33.73
C LEU A 135 3.99 4.25 -32.99
N VAL A 136 3.97 4.40 -31.68
CA VAL A 136 5.05 3.97 -30.79
C VAL A 136 4.54 2.86 -29.89
N THR A 137 5.31 1.78 -29.76
CA THR A 137 4.89 0.62 -28.97
C THR A 137 6.02 0.10 -28.09
N GLY A 138 5.66 -0.20 -26.84
CA GLY A 138 6.54 -0.85 -25.86
C GLY A 138 6.88 -2.28 -26.29
N SER A 139 8.17 -2.65 -26.32
CA SER A 139 8.58 -4.03 -26.65
C SER A 139 8.97 -4.81 -25.40
N ARG A 140 8.34 -5.98 -25.18
CA ARG A 140 8.68 -6.88 -24.06
C ARG A 140 9.44 -8.12 -24.53
N ALA A 141 10.28 -8.70 -23.67
CA ALA A 141 10.87 -10.03 -23.87
C ALA A 141 10.56 -10.92 -22.68
N SER A 142 10.09 -12.15 -22.93
CA SER A 142 10.13 -13.18 -21.90
C SER A 142 11.56 -13.67 -21.70
N SER A 143 11.99 -13.84 -20.45
CA SER A 143 13.27 -14.45 -20.08
C SER A 143 13.26 -15.99 -20.18
N SER A 144 12.10 -16.61 -20.37
CA SER A 144 11.96 -18.08 -20.38
C SER A 144 12.18 -18.70 -21.76
N ARG A 145 12.97 -19.78 -21.85
CA ARG A 145 13.09 -20.62 -23.05
C ARG A 145 11.97 -21.66 -23.13
N ASN A 146 10.73 -21.24 -23.37
CA ASN A 146 9.57 -22.13 -23.53
C ASN A 146 8.94 -22.03 -24.93
N LEU A 147 7.96 -22.88 -25.24
CA LEU A 147 7.31 -22.87 -26.57
C LEU A 147 6.61 -21.55 -26.89
N GLY A 148 6.14 -20.81 -25.87
CA GLY A 148 5.61 -19.46 -26.04
C GLY A 148 6.66 -18.50 -26.59
N ALA A 149 7.86 -18.49 -26.01
CA ALA A 149 8.97 -17.68 -26.50
C ALA A 149 9.41 -18.06 -27.92
N PHE A 150 9.35 -19.35 -28.27
CA PHE A 150 9.57 -19.81 -29.65
C PHE A 150 8.49 -19.28 -30.61
N ILE A 151 7.21 -19.38 -30.24
CA ILE A 151 6.08 -18.86 -31.03
C ILE A 151 6.22 -17.34 -31.24
N ASP A 152 6.64 -16.60 -30.22
CA ASP A 152 6.86 -15.15 -30.31
C ASP A 152 8.01 -14.83 -31.26
N LEU A 153 9.15 -15.54 -31.14
CA LEU A 153 10.30 -15.38 -32.05
C LEU A 153 9.92 -15.69 -33.51
N PHE A 154 9.16 -16.77 -33.73
CA PHE A 154 8.65 -17.13 -35.04
C PHE A 154 7.73 -16.04 -35.58
N SER A 155 6.76 -15.57 -34.78
CA SER A 155 5.79 -14.55 -35.19
C SER A 155 6.49 -13.25 -35.60
N LYS A 156 7.49 -12.80 -34.83
CA LYS A 156 8.31 -11.63 -35.16
C LYS A 156 9.03 -11.79 -36.50
N SER A 157 9.68 -12.94 -36.69
CA SER A 157 10.43 -13.24 -37.90
C SER A 157 9.51 -13.30 -39.12
N PHE A 158 8.37 -13.96 -38.98
CA PHE A 158 7.38 -14.09 -40.04
C PHE A 158 6.80 -12.73 -40.44
N PHE A 159 6.34 -11.91 -39.48
CA PHE A 159 5.83 -10.58 -39.79
C PHE A 159 6.91 -9.64 -40.32
N SER A 160 8.16 -9.80 -39.89
CA SER A 160 9.26 -9.01 -40.45
C SER A 160 9.47 -9.31 -41.94
N VAL A 161 9.27 -10.56 -42.36
CA VAL A 161 9.28 -10.96 -43.78
C VAL A 161 8.05 -10.40 -44.50
N VAL A 162 6.85 -10.57 -43.92
CA VAL A 162 5.58 -10.11 -44.52
C VAL A 162 5.59 -8.59 -44.76
N PHE A 163 6.03 -7.80 -43.77
CA PHE A 163 6.05 -6.34 -43.86
C PHE A 163 7.37 -5.77 -44.37
N ARG A 164 8.38 -6.62 -44.62
CA ARG A 164 9.73 -6.25 -45.08
C ARG A 164 10.40 -5.19 -44.19
N THR A 165 10.20 -5.29 -42.89
CA THR A 165 10.75 -4.38 -41.87
C THR A 165 10.95 -5.14 -40.56
N SER A 166 11.78 -4.62 -39.65
CA SER A 166 11.91 -5.24 -38.32
C SER A 166 10.64 -5.00 -37.50
N VAL A 167 10.10 -6.08 -36.92
CA VAL A 167 8.89 -6.05 -36.09
C VAL A 167 9.21 -6.55 -34.69
N GLY A 168 8.93 -5.73 -33.67
CA GLY A 168 9.13 -6.06 -32.25
C GLY A 168 8.14 -7.10 -31.71
N ASP A 169 8.17 -7.37 -30.42
CA ASP A 169 7.15 -8.21 -29.77
C ASP A 169 5.82 -7.48 -29.70
N THR A 170 4.82 -8.00 -30.40
CA THR A 170 3.62 -7.26 -30.80
C THR A 170 2.36 -7.90 -30.23
N LYS A 171 2.49 -8.46 -29.02
CA LYS A 171 1.34 -8.96 -28.25
C LYS A 171 0.22 -7.94 -28.07
N GLY A 172 0.52 -6.65 -28.20
CA GLY A 172 -0.37 -5.58 -27.79
C GLY A 172 -0.43 -5.45 -26.26
N ASP A 173 0.27 -6.30 -25.50
CA ASP A 173 0.27 -6.31 -24.02
C ASP A 173 1.23 -5.26 -23.40
N ALA A 174 1.53 -4.16 -24.11
CA ALA A 174 2.49 -3.14 -23.67
C ALA A 174 1.82 -1.76 -23.51
N PHE A 175 2.55 -0.65 -23.67
CA PHE A 175 1.89 0.64 -23.97
C PHE A 175 1.89 0.87 -25.48
N ASN A 176 0.88 1.55 -25.98
CA ASN A 176 0.79 1.97 -27.37
C ASN A 176 0.45 3.45 -27.45
N LEU A 177 1.26 4.23 -28.15
CA LEU A 177 1.02 5.64 -28.39
C LEU A 177 0.69 5.82 -29.87
N TYR A 178 -0.56 6.19 -30.14
CA TYR A 178 -1.11 6.39 -31.48
C TYR A 178 -1.18 7.87 -31.81
N LYS A 179 -0.72 8.24 -33.01
CA LYS A 179 -1.06 9.52 -33.63
C LYS A 179 -2.46 9.39 -34.23
N VAL A 180 -3.44 10.03 -33.62
CA VAL A 180 -4.87 9.76 -33.85
C VAL A 180 -5.24 9.90 -35.33
N ALA A 181 -4.82 11.00 -35.97
CA ALA A 181 -5.08 11.26 -37.39
C ALA A 181 -4.47 10.24 -38.36
N SER A 182 -3.52 9.40 -37.91
CA SER A 182 -2.96 8.32 -38.74
C SER A 182 -3.89 7.10 -38.85
N PHE A 183 -4.85 6.95 -37.93
CA PHE A 183 -5.67 5.75 -37.80
C PHE A 183 -7.17 6.00 -37.95
N VAL A 184 -7.58 7.26 -38.16
CA VAL A 184 -8.98 7.63 -38.40
C VAL A 184 -9.11 8.27 -39.78
N ASP A 185 -10.01 7.74 -40.61
CA ASP A 185 -10.27 8.25 -41.97
C ASP A 185 -11.34 9.35 -41.92
N ASN A 186 -11.04 10.50 -42.53
CA ASN A 186 -11.94 11.66 -42.62
C ASN A 186 -13.25 11.37 -43.38
N SER A 187 -13.29 10.30 -44.18
CA SER A 187 -14.44 9.96 -45.02
C SER A 187 -15.46 9.00 -44.41
N SER A 188 -15.12 8.27 -43.33
CA SER A 188 -16.00 7.24 -42.76
C SER A 188 -16.27 7.35 -41.25
N SER A 189 -15.64 8.29 -40.52
CA SER A 189 -15.90 8.51 -39.09
C SER A 189 -15.80 7.27 -38.19
N SER A 190 -14.88 6.34 -38.51
CA SER A 190 -14.71 5.10 -37.72
C SER A 190 -13.35 4.41 -37.94
N ILE A 191 -12.80 3.82 -36.87
CA ILE A 191 -11.63 2.91 -36.88
C ILE A 191 -12.10 1.48 -37.26
N ASP A 192 -12.87 1.35 -38.34
CA ASP A 192 -13.50 0.08 -38.73
C ASP A 192 -12.49 -0.95 -39.30
N GLN A 193 -11.25 -0.52 -39.55
CA GLN A 193 -10.20 -1.34 -40.15
C GLN A 193 -9.53 -2.30 -39.17
N VAL A 194 -9.83 -2.21 -37.88
CA VAL A 194 -9.28 -3.10 -36.85
C VAL A 194 -10.35 -4.14 -36.53
N ARG A 195 -10.00 -5.37 -36.14
CA ARG A 195 -11.02 -6.34 -35.70
C ARG A 195 -11.27 -6.26 -34.20
N ASP A 196 -12.49 -6.58 -33.79
CA ASP A 196 -12.89 -6.66 -32.38
C ASP A 196 -12.45 -8.00 -31.77
N ASN A 197 -11.13 -8.18 -31.65
CA ASN A 197 -10.56 -9.42 -31.12
C ASN A 197 -9.22 -9.17 -30.38
N GLU A 198 -8.69 -10.24 -29.77
CA GLU A 198 -7.41 -10.26 -29.03
C GLU A 198 -6.16 -10.12 -29.92
N HIS A 199 -6.31 -10.07 -31.25
CA HIS A 199 -5.21 -9.99 -32.22
C HIS A 199 -5.24 -8.67 -33.02
N PHE A 200 -6.03 -7.70 -32.53
CA PHE A 200 -6.26 -6.40 -33.14
C PHE A 200 -4.96 -5.65 -33.50
N PHE A 201 -3.89 -5.85 -32.73
CA PHE A 201 -2.64 -5.11 -32.91
C PHE A 201 -1.93 -5.44 -34.23
N ILE A 202 -2.11 -6.67 -34.73
CA ILE A 202 -1.59 -7.06 -36.06
C ILE A 202 -2.30 -6.26 -37.16
N ASP A 203 -3.59 -5.97 -37.00
CA ASP A 203 -4.35 -5.16 -37.96
C ASP A 203 -3.84 -3.71 -37.98
N PHE A 204 -3.50 -3.15 -36.81
CA PHE A 204 -2.87 -1.83 -36.72
C PHE A 204 -1.52 -1.76 -37.41
N LEU A 205 -0.64 -2.75 -37.18
CA LEU A 205 0.67 -2.81 -37.85
C LEU A 205 0.53 -2.95 -39.35
N ALA A 206 -0.38 -3.83 -39.79
CA ALA A 206 -0.62 -4.02 -41.21
C ALA A 206 -1.15 -2.75 -41.88
N CYS A 207 -2.06 -2.03 -41.22
CA CYS A 207 -2.55 -0.73 -41.68
C CYS A 207 -1.41 0.29 -41.76
N ALA A 208 -0.64 0.45 -40.69
CA ALA A 208 0.49 1.38 -40.64
C ALA A 208 1.50 1.11 -41.77
N PHE A 209 1.95 -0.14 -41.93
CA PHE A 209 2.94 -0.49 -42.95
C PHE A 209 2.38 -0.39 -44.38
N TYR A 210 1.11 -0.76 -44.61
CA TYR A 210 0.47 -0.59 -45.91
C TYR A 210 0.42 0.88 -46.34
N HIS A 211 0.11 1.76 -45.40
CA HIS A 211 0.10 3.21 -45.59
C HIS A 211 1.48 3.86 -45.49
N ARG A 212 2.56 3.07 -45.37
CA ARG A 212 3.96 3.52 -45.22
C ARG A 212 4.16 4.49 -44.05
N GLN A 213 3.40 4.31 -42.99
CA GLN A 213 3.52 5.07 -41.75
C GLN A 213 4.76 4.62 -40.97
N LYS A 214 5.33 5.55 -40.20
CA LYS A 214 6.49 5.28 -39.35
C LYS A 214 6.02 4.63 -38.04
N VAL A 215 6.62 3.50 -37.67
CA VAL A 215 6.36 2.77 -36.42
C VAL A 215 7.65 2.68 -35.61
N LEU A 216 7.61 3.04 -34.33
CA LEU A 216 8.73 2.91 -33.40
C LEU A 216 8.46 1.76 -32.42
N PHE A 217 9.39 0.80 -32.39
CA PHE A 217 9.47 -0.20 -31.34
C PHE A 217 10.52 0.24 -30.32
N THR A 218 10.14 0.48 -29.07
CA THR A 218 11.09 0.89 -28.02
C THR A 218 12.07 -0.23 -27.67
N ARG A 219 13.13 0.10 -26.90
CA ARG A 219 14.13 -0.90 -26.48
C ARG A 219 13.45 -2.01 -25.67
N GLN A 220 13.77 -3.25 -26.02
CA GLN A 220 13.15 -4.42 -25.43
C GLN A 220 13.58 -4.62 -23.96
N LYS A 221 12.62 -4.63 -23.03
CA LYS A 221 12.87 -4.95 -21.62
C LYS A 221 12.61 -6.43 -21.34
N ILE A 222 13.53 -7.07 -20.61
CA ILE A 222 13.40 -8.46 -20.17
C ILE A 222 12.51 -8.48 -18.92
N LEU A 223 11.43 -9.26 -18.98
CA LEU A 223 10.54 -9.46 -17.83
C LEU A 223 11.29 -10.17 -16.69
N SER A 224 11.22 -9.61 -15.49
CA SER A 224 11.87 -10.12 -14.27
C SER A 224 11.16 -11.34 -13.67
N TYR A 225 9.93 -11.61 -14.09
CA TYR A 225 9.10 -12.71 -13.60
C TYR A 225 8.78 -13.75 -14.70
N ARG A 226 8.50 -14.99 -14.27
CA ARG A 226 8.11 -16.08 -15.20
C ARG A 226 6.70 -15.80 -15.73
N SER A 227 6.59 -15.38 -16.99
CA SER A 227 5.32 -15.39 -17.71
C SER A 227 4.91 -16.84 -18.00
N PHE A 228 3.89 -17.33 -17.29
CA PHE A 228 3.23 -18.61 -17.59
C PHE A 228 2.35 -18.45 -18.82
N LEU A 229 2.96 -18.25 -19.99
CA LEU A 229 2.23 -18.30 -21.25
C LEU A 229 1.67 -19.70 -21.46
N LYS A 230 0.36 -19.85 -21.25
CA LYS A 230 -0.38 -21.03 -21.70
C LYS A 230 -0.15 -21.19 -23.21
N LEU A 231 0.14 -22.43 -23.61
CA LEU A 231 0.19 -22.87 -24.99
C LEU A 231 -1.07 -22.46 -25.74
N ASN A 232 -1.04 -21.36 -26.48
CA ASN A 232 -2.18 -20.92 -27.28
C ASN A 232 -1.94 -21.30 -28.75
N ARG A 233 -2.14 -22.58 -29.06
CA ARG A 233 -2.06 -23.10 -30.45
C ARG A 233 -2.98 -22.32 -31.39
N PHE A 234 -4.14 -21.88 -30.90
CA PHE A 234 -5.10 -21.08 -31.66
C PHE A 234 -4.52 -19.71 -32.07
N ARG A 235 -3.81 -19.04 -31.16
CA ARG A 235 -3.10 -17.80 -31.48
C ARG A 235 -2.02 -18.02 -32.54
N PHE A 236 -1.23 -19.09 -32.45
CA PHE A 236 -0.22 -19.40 -33.46
C PHE A 236 -0.85 -19.59 -34.84
N TYR A 237 -1.91 -20.39 -34.94
CA TYR A 237 -2.63 -20.58 -36.21
C TYR A 237 -3.23 -19.29 -36.74
N THR A 238 -3.76 -18.44 -35.86
CA THR A 238 -4.31 -17.13 -36.26
C THR A 238 -3.20 -16.24 -36.81
N VAL A 239 -2.09 -16.07 -36.10
CA VAL A 239 -0.94 -15.29 -36.56
C VAL A 239 -0.44 -15.76 -37.92
N VAL A 240 -0.25 -17.08 -38.09
CA VAL A 240 0.22 -17.67 -39.35
C VAL A 240 -0.78 -17.44 -40.47
N SER A 241 -2.06 -17.78 -40.24
CA SER A 241 -3.14 -17.61 -41.23
C SER A 241 -3.28 -16.16 -41.68
N GLU A 242 -3.22 -15.22 -40.74
CA GLU A 242 -3.33 -13.80 -41.04
C GLU A 242 -2.12 -13.27 -41.82
N GLY A 243 -0.89 -13.59 -41.41
CA GLY A 243 0.28 -13.14 -42.17
C GLY A 243 0.34 -13.76 -43.57
N PHE A 244 -0.16 -14.99 -43.76
CA PHE A 244 -0.31 -15.56 -45.11
C PHE A 244 -1.32 -14.79 -45.98
N LYS A 245 -2.47 -14.37 -45.41
CA LYS A 245 -3.43 -13.52 -46.14
C LYS A 245 -2.78 -12.21 -46.59
N TYR A 246 -1.95 -11.60 -45.74
CA TYR A 246 -1.20 -10.39 -46.09
C TYR A 246 -0.12 -10.65 -47.14
N LEU A 247 0.59 -11.77 -47.06
CA LEU A 247 1.65 -12.13 -48.01
C LEU A 247 1.09 -12.37 -49.42
N VAL A 248 -0.03 -13.08 -49.53
CA VAL A 248 -0.62 -13.48 -50.81
C VAL A 248 -1.41 -12.36 -51.47
N ALA A 249 -2.15 -11.56 -50.70
CA ALA A 249 -3.01 -10.52 -51.25
C ALA A 249 -3.07 -9.27 -50.36
N PRO A 250 -1.98 -8.48 -50.26
CA PRO A 250 -1.88 -7.35 -49.32
C PRO A 250 -3.01 -6.32 -49.51
N ARG A 251 -3.34 -6.00 -50.77
CA ARG A 251 -4.42 -5.07 -51.11
C ARG A 251 -5.80 -5.60 -50.74
N TYR A 252 -6.02 -6.91 -50.82
CA TYR A 252 -7.31 -7.53 -50.48
C TYR A 252 -7.47 -7.67 -48.97
N ALA A 253 -6.41 -8.04 -48.24
CA ALA A 253 -6.43 -8.11 -46.79
C ALA A 253 -6.75 -6.74 -46.17
N VAL A 254 -6.09 -5.67 -46.63
CA VAL A 254 -6.37 -4.30 -46.16
C VAL A 254 -7.73 -3.79 -46.63
N LYS A 255 -8.18 -4.09 -47.86
CA LYS A 255 -9.54 -3.74 -48.31
C LYS A 255 -10.64 -4.50 -47.56
N ARG A 256 -10.39 -5.73 -47.12
CA ARG A 256 -11.32 -6.54 -46.32
C ARG A 256 -11.47 -5.98 -44.91
N LEU A 257 -10.39 -5.43 -44.34
CA LEU A 257 -10.48 -4.63 -43.12
C LEU A 257 -11.39 -3.40 -43.31
N LYS A 258 -11.39 -2.77 -44.50
CA LYS A 258 -12.31 -1.65 -44.82
C LYS A 258 -13.78 -2.05 -45.01
N ALA A 259 -14.10 -3.34 -45.18
CA ALA A 259 -15.43 -3.79 -45.63
C ALA A 259 -16.36 -4.27 -44.50
N ASN A 260 -15.88 -4.39 -43.26
CA ASN A 260 -16.70 -4.80 -42.11
C ASN A 260 -17.27 -3.58 -41.38
N GLY A 261 -18.11 -2.81 -42.07
CA GLY A 261 -18.87 -1.73 -41.44
C GLY A 261 -20.09 -2.30 -40.71
N PHE A 262 -20.16 -2.12 -39.40
CA PHE A 262 -21.36 -1.76 -38.62
C PHE A 262 -21.01 -1.80 -37.12
N LEU A 263 -20.53 -0.68 -36.57
CA LEU A 263 -20.97 -0.29 -35.23
C LEU A 263 -22.45 0.07 -35.37
N ARG A 264 -23.36 -0.80 -34.92
CA ARG A 264 -24.80 -0.51 -34.94
C ARG A 264 -25.05 0.82 -34.23
N ALA A 265 -25.89 1.66 -34.82
CA ALA A 265 -26.35 2.91 -34.22
C ALA A 265 -26.87 2.75 -32.77
N GLU A 266 -27.28 1.53 -32.38
CA GLU A 266 -27.67 1.15 -31.02
C GLU A 266 -26.52 1.26 -29.98
N VAL A 267 -25.26 1.00 -30.35
CA VAL A 267 -24.10 1.12 -29.43
C VAL A 267 -23.78 2.61 -29.18
N LEU A 268 -23.94 3.45 -30.21
CA LEU A 268 -23.76 4.90 -30.10
C LEU A 268 -24.88 5.58 -29.32
N ALA A 269 -26.12 5.07 -29.41
CA ALA A 269 -27.26 5.55 -28.63
C ALA A 269 -27.13 5.23 -27.13
N ASN A 270 -26.57 4.06 -26.77
CA ASN A 270 -26.33 3.67 -25.39
C ASN A 270 -25.13 4.40 -24.72
N LEU A 271 -24.28 5.06 -25.50
CA LEU A 271 -23.14 5.86 -25.02
C LEU A 271 -23.47 7.34 -24.78
N GLY A 272 -24.73 7.76 -24.97
CA GLY A 272 -25.18 9.14 -24.68
C GLY A 272 -24.58 10.23 -25.60
N LEU A 273 -23.84 9.87 -26.63
CA LEU A 273 -23.21 10.79 -27.57
C LEU A 273 -24.17 11.11 -28.72
N SER A 274 -25.27 11.81 -28.44
CA SER A 274 -26.08 12.44 -29.49
C SER A 274 -25.44 13.75 -29.93
N SER A 275 -25.46 13.98 -31.24
CA SER A 275 -24.96 15.18 -31.89
C SER A 275 -25.92 16.34 -31.66
N THR A 276 -25.58 17.26 -30.75
CA THR A 276 -26.05 18.65 -30.85
C THR A 276 -24.94 19.63 -30.47
N SER A 277 -24.68 20.55 -31.38
CA SER A 277 -23.93 21.77 -31.14
C SER A 277 -24.71 22.67 -30.18
N SER A 278 -24.11 23.06 -29.05
CA SER A 278 -24.19 24.40 -28.47
C SER A 278 -23.48 24.43 -27.11
N ALA A 279 -23.27 25.65 -26.64
CA ALA A 279 -22.34 26.09 -25.61
C ALA A 279 -22.38 25.34 -24.27
N ILE A 280 -21.25 25.47 -23.59
CA ILE A 280 -20.98 25.14 -22.18
C ILE A 280 -22.11 25.67 -21.28
N GLU A 281 -22.79 24.76 -20.57
CA GLU A 281 -23.39 25.02 -19.26
C GLU A 281 -23.19 23.81 -18.33
N PRO A 282 -22.98 24.03 -17.02
CA PRO A 282 -22.76 22.97 -16.05
C PRO A 282 -24.10 22.31 -15.69
N VAL A 283 -24.23 21.01 -15.96
CA VAL A 283 -25.46 20.27 -15.65
C VAL A 283 -25.55 19.99 -14.14
N LYS A 284 -26.63 20.54 -13.56
CA LYS A 284 -27.16 20.31 -12.20
C LYS A 284 -27.55 18.84 -11.99
N GLU A 285 -27.28 18.32 -10.79
CA GLU A 285 -27.92 17.12 -10.26
C GLU A 285 -29.44 17.30 -10.16
N ILE A 286 -30.20 16.33 -10.67
CA ILE A 286 -31.63 16.19 -10.40
C ILE A 286 -31.79 14.96 -9.49
N CYS A 287 -32.11 15.21 -8.23
CA CYS A 287 -32.64 14.25 -7.28
C CYS A 287 -34.18 14.33 -7.24
N THR A 288 -34.85 13.22 -7.53
CA THR A 288 -36.22 12.82 -7.13
C THR A 288 -36.35 11.35 -7.54
N GLU A 289 -36.83 10.36 -6.80
CA GLU A 289 -37.53 10.22 -5.52
C GLU A 289 -37.42 8.72 -5.09
N THR A 290 -37.52 8.50 -3.77
CA THR A 290 -38.11 7.37 -2.99
C THR A 290 -38.85 6.23 -3.74
N LEU A 291 -38.92 4.96 -3.32
CA LEU A 291 -38.82 4.25 -2.03
C LEU A 291 -38.84 2.71 -2.26
N ASN A 292 -38.44 1.95 -1.22
CA ASN A 292 -38.69 0.52 -0.90
C ASN A 292 -37.60 -0.52 -1.20
N GLY A 293 -37.05 -1.09 -0.11
CA GLY A 293 -36.15 -2.25 -0.07
C GLY A 293 -36.86 -3.60 -0.36
N PRO A 294 -36.21 -4.76 -0.12
CA PRO A 294 -35.42 -5.06 1.08
C PRO A 294 -34.01 -5.63 0.83
N GLY A 295 -33.24 -5.61 1.92
CA GLY A 295 -32.06 -6.39 2.29
C GLY A 295 -31.30 -7.21 1.25
N GLU A 296 -29.99 -6.96 1.17
CA GLU A 296 -29.00 -7.99 1.46
C GLU A 296 -27.64 -7.34 1.72
N ASP A 297 -27.11 -7.66 2.89
CA ASP A 297 -25.86 -7.20 3.46
C ASP A 297 -24.74 -8.14 2.95
N ASN A 298 -23.71 -7.59 2.33
CA ASN A 298 -22.53 -8.35 1.89
C ASN A 298 -21.26 -7.49 2.05
N SER A 299 -20.93 -7.17 3.30
CA SER A 299 -19.58 -6.79 3.69
C SER A 299 -18.79 -8.03 4.11
N LEU A 300 -18.06 -8.64 3.17
CA LEU A 300 -17.01 -9.61 3.48
C LEU A 300 -15.79 -8.85 4.04
N VAL A 301 -15.79 -8.67 5.35
CA VAL A 301 -14.61 -8.29 6.14
C VAL A 301 -13.65 -9.49 6.12
N ALA A 302 -12.43 -9.27 5.63
CA ALA A 302 -11.39 -10.28 5.66
C ALA A 302 -10.99 -10.51 7.12
N ASN A 303 -11.39 -11.66 7.65
CA ASN A 303 -10.98 -12.19 8.95
C ASN A 303 -9.45 -12.25 9.04
N ASN A 304 -8.88 -11.42 9.92
CA ASN A 304 -7.59 -11.73 10.53
C ASN A 304 -7.81 -12.92 11.47
N SER A 305 -7.03 -13.96 11.26
CA SER A 305 -7.03 -15.20 12.03
C SER A 305 -6.69 -14.94 13.50
N ILE A 306 -7.73 -14.78 14.30
CA ILE A 306 -7.77 -15.23 15.70
C ILE A 306 -8.37 -16.62 15.61
N GLU A 307 -7.63 -17.66 16.01
CA GLU A 307 -8.21 -18.99 16.14
C GLU A 307 -9.44 -18.91 17.06
N GLU A 308 -10.61 -19.23 16.49
CA GLU A 308 -11.87 -19.37 17.21
C GLU A 308 -11.70 -20.40 18.33
N VAL A 309 -11.69 -19.94 19.58
CA VAL A 309 -11.92 -20.80 20.73
C VAL A 309 -13.39 -21.22 20.66
N ASN A 310 -13.63 -22.39 20.09
CA ASN A 310 -14.96 -23.03 19.99
C ASN A 310 -15.65 -23.10 21.37
N PRO A 311 -16.76 -22.39 21.62
CA PRO A 311 -17.46 -22.46 22.89
C PRO A 311 -18.77 -23.25 22.71
N THR A 312 -18.69 -24.58 22.74
CA THR A 312 -19.89 -25.40 22.92
C THR A 312 -19.65 -26.48 23.95
N GLN A 313 -20.00 -26.17 25.21
CA GLN A 313 -20.81 -27.05 26.06
C GLN A 313 -21.37 -26.24 27.24
N ALA A 314 -22.70 -26.14 27.27
CA ALA A 314 -23.47 -25.37 28.23
C ALA A 314 -23.32 -25.91 29.66
N THR A 315 -22.99 -25.02 30.60
CA THR A 315 -23.27 -25.20 32.04
C THR A 315 -23.71 -23.85 32.64
N LYS A 316 -24.77 -23.89 33.44
CA LYS A 316 -25.39 -22.72 34.09
C LYS A 316 -24.36 -21.99 34.99
N GLY A 317 -24.22 -20.67 34.80
CA GLY A 317 -23.56 -19.77 35.76
C GLY A 317 -22.24 -19.10 35.34
N LYS A 318 -21.87 -19.03 34.04
CA LYS A 318 -20.66 -18.30 33.61
C LYS A 318 -21.01 -17.04 32.83
N ARG A 319 -20.32 -15.93 33.18
CA ARG A 319 -20.33 -14.64 32.48
C ARG A 319 -20.00 -14.85 30.99
N GLN A 320 -20.74 -14.20 30.10
CA GLN A 320 -20.53 -14.30 28.66
C GLN A 320 -19.49 -13.28 28.21
N LEU A 321 -18.48 -13.72 27.46
CA LEU A 321 -17.53 -12.84 26.79
C LEU A 321 -18.10 -12.44 25.42
N LEU A 322 -18.43 -11.17 25.26
CA LEU A 322 -19.04 -10.56 24.08
C LEU A 322 -17.98 -9.99 23.14
N GLY A 323 -18.32 -9.92 21.85
CA GLY A 323 -17.57 -9.10 20.89
C GLY A 323 -17.82 -7.60 21.11
N PRO A 324 -16.91 -6.70 20.69
CA PRO A 324 -17.08 -5.25 20.84
C PRO A 324 -18.38 -4.68 20.22
N ALA A 325 -19.00 -5.40 19.27
CA ALA A 325 -20.23 -5.00 18.61
C ALA A 325 -21.50 -5.48 19.35
N ASP A 326 -21.37 -6.44 20.25
CA ASP A 326 -22.48 -7.11 20.93
C ASP A 326 -22.74 -6.56 22.34
N VAL A 327 -21.99 -5.53 22.75
CA VAL A 327 -22.15 -4.84 24.04
C VAL A 327 -23.38 -3.95 24.02
N ASP A 328 -24.26 -4.05 25.03
CA ASP A 328 -25.38 -3.10 25.20
C ASP A 328 -24.82 -1.67 25.28
N PRO A 329 -25.24 -0.75 24.40
CA PRO A 329 -24.79 0.64 24.43
C PRO A 329 -25.01 1.37 25.76
N LYS A 330 -25.88 0.84 26.64
CA LYS A 330 -26.15 1.40 27.97
C LYS A 330 -25.26 0.82 29.07
N ALA A 331 -24.62 -0.33 28.85
CA ALA A 331 -23.75 -0.96 29.84
C ALA A 331 -22.50 -0.10 30.05
N SER A 332 -22.19 0.18 31.31
CA SER A 332 -21.05 1.03 31.66
C SER A 332 -19.84 0.17 32.07
N PRO A 333 -18.63 0.49 31.58
CA PRO A 333 -17.42 -0.20 32.03
C PRO A 333 -17.16 0.03 33.52
N LEU A 334 -16.81 -1.02 34.24
CA LEU A 334 -16.36 -0.97 35.64
C LEU A 334 -14.87 -1.26 35.79
N LYS A 335 -14.34 -2.13 34.93
CA LYS A 335 -12.94 -2.55 34.97
C LYS A 335 -12.43 -2.87 33.57
N TYR A 336 -11.18 -2.50 33.32
CA TYR A 336 -10.39 -3.00 32.20
C TYR A 336 -9.22 -3.79 32.77
N GLU A 337 -9.01 -5.01 32.30
CA GLU A 337 -7.89 -5.88 32.66
C GLU A 337 -7.33 -6.57 31.43
N HIS A 338 -6.21 -7.28 31.56
CA HIS A 338 -5.63 -7.99 30.42
C HIS A 338 -6.53 -9.14 29.95
N LEU A 339 -6.78 -9.24 28.63
CA LEU A 339 -7.57 -10.34 28.06
C LEU A 339 -6.88 -11.68 28.25
N VAL A 340 -5.57 -11.72 27.98
CA VAL A 340 -4.67 -12.85 28.24
C VAL A 340 -4.21 -12.73 29.70
N THR A 341 -4.59 -13.71 30.50
CA THR A 341 -4.46 -13.65 31.96
C THR A 341 -3.02 -13.60 32.44
N GLU A 342 -2.09 -14.20 31.71
CA GLU A 342 -0.66 -14.29 32.00
C GLU A 342 0.02 -12.91 31.93
N HIS A 343 -0.54 -11.97 31.17
CA HIS A 343 0.05 -10.63 31.03
C HIS A 343 0.03 -9.84 32.34
N LYS A 344 -0.89 -10.16 33.27
CA LYS A 344 -0.94 -9.56 34.62
C LYS A 344 0.34 -9.85 35.42
N ASP A 345 0.95 -11.00 35.14
CA ASP A 345 2.15 -11.49 35.82
C ASP A 345 3.43 -10.97 35.14
N VAL A 346 3.29 -10.08 34.14
CA VAL A 346 4.40 -9.42 33.45
C VAL A 346 4.48 -7.95 33.84
N VAL A 347 5.67 -7.50 34.23
CA VAL A 347 6.01 -6.08 34.43
C VAL A 347 6.75 -5.56 33.22
N VAL A 348 6.25 -4.46 32.64
CA VAL A 348 6.85 -3.87 31.44
C VAL A 348 7.64 -2.63 31.81
N VAL A 349 8.92 -2.61 31.48
CA VAL A 349 9.78 -1.42 31.58
C VAL A 349 10.01 -0.92 30.16
N ASN A 350 9.33 0.16 29.77
CA ASN A 350 9.55 0.82 28.48
C ASN A 350 10.55 1.97 28.66
N TRP A 351 11.65 1.91 27.93
CA TRP A 351 12.82 2.73 28.18
C TRP A 351 13.29 3.44 26.91
N CYS A 352 13.22 4.77 26.90
CA CYS A 352 13.89 5.61 25.92
C CYS A 352 15.40 5.69 26.23
N LEU A 353 16.17 4.76 25.67
CA LEU A 353 17.52 4.41 26.11
C LEU A 353 18.58 5.43 25.68
N THR A 354 18.43 6.03 24.51
CA THR A 354 19.40 6.96 23.91
C THR A 354 18.69 7.88 22.93
N ASN A 355 19.33 8.98 22.55
CA ASN A 355 18.94 9.78 21.38
C ASN A 355 20.01 9.79 20.28
N ILE A 356 20.96 8.85 20.34
CA ILE A 356 21.85 8.58 19.20
C ILE A 356 21.01 7.91 18.12
N CYS A 357 20.83 8.59 17.00
CA CYS A 357 20.19 8.02 15.81
C CYS A 357 21.06 8.28 14.59
N ASN A 358 21.08 7.32 13.67
CA ASN A 358 21.69 7.49 12.35
C ASN A 358 20.76 8.23 11.38
N TYR A 359 19.48 8.39 11.71
CA TYR A 359 18.50 9.18 10.96
C TYR A 359 18.21 10.51 11.67
N LYS A 360 17.81 11.51 10.87
CA LYS A 360 17.43 12.87 11.25
C LYS A 360 16.12 13.25 10.54
N CYS A 361 15.08 12.46 10.81
CA CYS A 361 13.79 12.62 10.13
C CYS A 361 13.16 13.97 10.47
N SER A 362 12.64 14.68 9.47
CA SER A 362 12.06 16.03 9.66
C SER A 362 10.85 16.06 10.60
N TYR A 363 10.14 14.95 10.75
CA TYR A 363 8.98 14.77 11.62
C TYR A 363 9.34 14.21 13.02
N CYS A 364 10.63 13.93 13.28
CA CYS A 364 11.09 13.45 14.57
C CYS A 364 11.65 14.63 15.40
N PRO A 365 11.18 14.83 16.63
CA PRO A 365 11.73 15.86 17.52
C PRO A 365 13.25 15.74 17.67
N GLU A 366 13.95 16.87 17.65
CA GLU A 366 15.42 16.92 17.67
C GLU A 366 16.03 16.21 18.89
N ASP A 367 15.38 16.31 20.05
CA ASP A 367 15.83 15.65 21.28
C ASP A 367 15.85 14.12 21.21
N LEU A 368 15.19 13.52 20.22
CA LEU A 368 15.19 12.08 19.98
C LEU A 368 16.30 11.61 19.03
N HIS A 369 17.03 12.53 18.36
CA HIS A 369 18.08 12.15 17.39
C HIS A 369 19.34 13.03 17.40
N ASN A 370 19.45 14.03 18.29
CA ASN A 370 20.62 14.92 18.35
C ASN A 370 21.89 14.30 18.97
N GLY A 371 21.80 13.09 19.56
CA GLY A 371 22.95 12.35 20.08
C GLY A 371 23.60 12.90 21.36
N THR A 372 22.93 13.83 22.05
CA THR A 372 23.42 14.40 23.33
C THR A 372 23.37 13.42 24.50
N LYS A 373 22.57 12.36 24.40
CA LYS A 373 22.36 11.32 25.42
C LYS A 373 22.79 9.97 24.87
N ARG A 374 24.00 9.54 25.24
CA ARG A 374 24.60 8.29 24.74
C ARG A 374 24.00 7.01 25.32
N GLY A 375 23.15 7.13 26.33
CA GLY A 375 22.61 6.04 27.11
C GLY A 375 23.32 5.86 28.46
N PRO A 376 22.70 5.11 29.39
CA PRO A 376 23.25 4.85 30.71
C PRO A 376 24.45 3.91 30.64
N GLU A 377 25.34 3.93 31.64
CA GLU A 377 26.35 2.87 31.76
C GLU A 377 25.69 1.53 32.12
N LEU A 378 26.21 0.44 31.58
CA LEU A 378 25.63 -0.90 31.77
C LEU A 378 25.43 -1.27 33.24
N ASP A 379 26.32 -0.88 34.15
CA ASP A 379 26.19 -1.20 35.57
C ASP A 379 25.02 -0.46 36.24
N ALA A 380 24.68 0.75 35.80
CA ALA A 380 23.47 1.43 36.25
C ALA A 380 22.21 0.67 35.82
N VAL A 381 22.21 0.14 34.59
CA VAL A 381 21.11 -0.70 34.08
C VAL A 381 20.97 -2.00 34.88
N LYS A 382 22.08 -2.68 35.20
CA LYS A 382 22.07 -3.90 36.03
C LYS A 382 21.51 -3.62 37.43
N ASN A 383 21.98 -2.55 38.08
CA ASN A 383 21.50 -2.16 39.40
C ASN A 383 20.01 -1.84 39.39
N PHE A 384 19.54 -1.16 38.36
CA PHE A 384 18.11 -0.90 38.18
C PHE A 384 17.31 -2.19 37.96
N TYR A 385 17.79 -3.11 37.11
CA TYR A 385 17.17 -4.43 36.92
C TYR A 385 16.99 -5.18 38.25
N TYR A 386 18.02 -5.23 39.11
CA TYR A 386 17.92 -5.92 40.39
C TYR A 386 16.85 -5.32 41.31
N LYS A 387 16.68 -4.00 41.30
CA LYS A 387 15.60 -3.32 42.05
C LYS A 387 14.23 -3.66 41.49
N ILE A 388 14.06 -3.69 40.17
CA ILE A 388 12.79 -4.11 39.55
C ILE A 388 12.48 -5.57 39.93
N LYS A 389 13.48 -6.46 39.88
CA LYS A 389 13.34 -7.87 40.23
C LYS A 389 12.96 -8.08 41.69
N GLU A 390 13.64 -7.40 42.61
CA GLU A 390 13.36 -7.48 44.05
C GLU A 390 11.92 -7.05 44.36
N ARG A 391 11.44 -6.00 43.69
CA ARG A 391 10.08 -5.47 43.88
C ARG A 391 8.98 -6.28 43.23
N ASN A 392 9.32 -7.21 42.33
CA ASN A 392 8.35 -8.00 41.57
C ASN A 392 8.65 -9.50 41.66
N PRO A 393 8.68 -10.08 42.87
CA PRO A 393 9.01 -11.49 43.05
C PRO A 393 8.00 -12.39 42.33
N GLY A 394 8.49 -13.36 41.57
CA GLY A 394 7.67 -14.33 40.84
C GLY A 394 7.02 -13.80 39.55
N ARG A 395 7.15 -12.50 39.25
CA ARG A 395 6.65 -11.90 38.01
C ARG A 395 7.73 -11.94 36.93
N LYS A 396 7.29 -12.08 35.68
CA LYS A 396 8.16 -11.92 34.52
C LYS A 396 8.42 -10.45 34.25
N ILE A 397 9.62 -10.14 33.78
CA ILE A 397 10.01 -8.77 33.47
C ILE A 397 10.21 -8.67 31.96
N PHE A 398 9.64 -7.64 31.37
CA PHE A 398 9.80 -7.31 29.96
C PHE A 398 10.44 -5.94 29.83
N PHE A 399 11.59 -5.84 29.18
CA PHE A 399 12.20 -4.55 28.83
C PHE A 399 11.93 -4.24 27.36
N GLU A 400 11.28 -3.11 27.10
CA GLU A 400 11.13 -2.56 25.75
C GLU A 400 12.04 -1.36 25.56
N PHE A 401 13.05 -1.48 24.71
CA PHE A 401 13.96 -0.37 24.42
C PHE A 401 13.50 0.43 23.19
N THR A 402 13.44 1.74 23.37
CA THR A 402 13.14 2.75 22.34
C THR A 402 14.12 3.92 22.46
N GLY A 403 13.92 4.98 21.66
CA GLY A 403 14.76 6.17 21.63
C GLY A 403 15.90 6.06 20.63
N GLY A 404 16.17 7.17 19.91
CA GLY A 404 17.19 7.21 18.87
C GLY A 404 17.09 6.02 17.92
N GLU A 405 18.24 5.41 17.64
CA GLU A 405 18.33 4.05 17.13
C GLU A 405 19.00 3.17 18.18
N VAL A 406 18.20 2.43 18.95
CA VAL A 406 18.66 1.65 20.11
C VAL A 406 19.77 0.67 19.79
N THR A 407 19.80 0.12 18.57
CA THR A 407 20.84 -0.84 18.18
C THR A 407 22.23 -0.20 18.03
N TYR A 408 22.33 1.13 18.01
CA TYR A 408 23.60 1.88 17.99
C TYR A 408 24.08 2.29 19.39
N TYR A 409 23.32 2.02 20.45
CA TYR A 409 23.82 2.14 21.81
C TYR A 409 25.03 1.20 21.99
N LYS A 410 26.15 1.76 22.45
CA LYS A 410 27.47 1.10 22.43
C LYS A 410 27.47 -0.27 23.12
N GLN A 411 26.81 -0.38 24.27
CA GLN A 411 26.77 -1.59 25.08
C GLN A 411 25.49 -2.41 24.83
N PHE A 412 24.75 -2.14 23.75
CA PHE A 412 23.49 -2.82 23.46
C PHE A 412 23.62 -4.36 23.39
N PRO A 413 24.62 -4.93 22.68
CA PRO A 413 24.82 -6.39 22.69
C PRO A 413 25.08 -7.00 24.06
N GLU A 414 25.82 -6.31 24.93
CA GLU A 414 26.13 -6.77 26.28
C GLU A 414 24.90 -6.68 27.18
N LEU A 415 24.12 -5.61 27.03
CA LEU A 415 22.87 -5.38 27.73
C LEU A 415 21.85 -6.50 27.46
N ILE A 416 21.55 -6.79 26.20
CA ILE A 416 20.54 -7.81 25.87
C ILE A 416 20.98 -9.21 26.30
N ARG A 417 22.29 -9.54 26.22
CA ARG A 417 22.82 -10.81 26.72
C ARG A 417 22.68 -10.92 28.23
N PHE A 418 22.99 -9.84 28.97
CA PHE A 418 22.82 -9.80 30.43
C PHE A 418 21.37 -10.01 30.83
N LEU A 419 20.44 -9.28 30.20
CA LEU A 419 19.01 -9.39 30.50
C LEU A 419 18.46 -10.77 30.14
N LYS A 420 18.82 -11.32 28.97
CA LYS A 420 18.37 -12.65 28.56
C LYS A 420 18.89 -13.76 29.48
N ALA A 421 20.16 -13.68 29.92
CA ALA A 421 20.74 -14.59 30.91
C ALA A 421 20.05 -14.52 32.28
N ASN A 422 19.30 -13.44 32.53
CA ASN A 422 18.53 -13.20 33.74
C ASN A 422 17.02 -13.42 33.55
N ASP A 423 16.64 -14.16 32.49
CA ASP A 423 15.25 -14.59 32.20
C ASP A 423 14.28 -13.40 32.03
N VAL A 424 14.80 -12.33 31.42
CA VAL A 424 14.04 -11.13 31.02
C VAL A 424 13.64 -11.24 29.55
N TYR A 425 12.39 -10.88 29.25
CA TYR A 425 11.93 -10.72 27.88
C TYR A 425 12.36 -9.36 27.32
N ILE A 426 12.75 -9.35 26.04
CA ILE A 426 13.34 -8.15 25.43
C ILE A 426 12.60 -7.78 24.15
N GLY A 427 12.04 -6.58 24.15
CA GLY A 427 11.48 -5.90 22.98
C GLY A 427 12.36 -4.73 22.55
N ILE A 428 12.46 -4.46 21.25
CA ILE A 428 13.05 -3.21 20.76
C ILE A 428 12.21 -2.54 19.69
N ILE A 429 12.31 -1.21 19.63
CA ILE A 429 11.85 -0.38 18.52
C ILE A 429 13.09 0.10 17.75
N SER A 430 13.17 -0.24 16.47
CA SER A 430 14.33 0.07 15.61
C SER A 430 13.89 0.57 14.23
N ASN A 431 14.67 1.45 13.63
CA ASN A 431 14.48 1.91 12.26
C ASN A 431 14.96 0.89 11.19
N GLY A 432 15.49 -0.27 11.62
CA GLY A 432 15.90 -1.37 10.73
C GLY A 432 17.19 -1.13 9.94
N SER A 433 17.89 -0.01 10.17
CA SER A 433 19.06 0.40 9.37
C SER A 433 20.34 -0.39 9.62
N ARG A 434 20.42 -1.16 10.71
CA ARG A 434 21.55 -2.06 10.95
C ARG A 434 21.66 -3.08 9.83
N LYS A 435 22.91 -3.38 9.44
CA LYS A 435 23.20 -4.43 8.47
C LYS A 435 22.67 -5.78 8.95
N ILE A 436 22.43 -6.69 8.01
CA ILE A 436 21.83 -8.00 8.31
C ILE A 436 22.65 -8.80 9.34
N GLU A 437 23.98 -8.65 9.32
CA GLU A 437 24.89 -9.35 10.24
C GLU A 437 24.63 -8.98 11.70
N PHE A 438 24.15 -7.76 11.98
CA PHE A 438 23.77 -7.40 13.35
C PHE A 438 22.61 -8.27 13.82
N TRP A 439 21.58 -8.44 12.98
CA TRP A 439 20.40 -9.23 13.31
C TRP A 439 20.75 -10.71 13.43
N GLU A 440 21.57 -11.24 12.52
CA GLU A 440 22.08 -12.62 12.56
C GLU A 440 22.79 -12.95 13.87
N ASN A 441 23.57 -12.00 14.41
CA ASN A 441 24.35 -12.22 15.62
C ASN A 441 23.59 -12.00 16.94
N HIS A 442 22.36 -11.45 16.90
CA HIS A 442 21.69 -10.98 18.12
C HIS A 442 20.21 -11.36 18.25
N TRP A 443 19.56 -11.87 17.21
CA TRP A 443 18.12 -12.16 17.24
C TRP A 443 17.71 -13.11 18.37
N GLU A 444 18.56 -14.07 18.76
CA GLU A 444 18.29 -15.05 19.83
C GLU A 444 18.12 -14.42 21.22
N PHE A 445 18.62 -13.19 21.40
CA PHE A 445 18.48 -12.44 22.64
C PHE A 445 17.25 -11.54 22.66
N LEU A 446 16.46 -11.51 21.58
CA LEU A 446 15.28 -10.66 21.42
C LEU A 446 14.02 -11.53 21.34
N ASP A 447 12.94 -11.06 21.95
CA ASP A 447 11.63 -11.72 21.92
C ASP A 447 10.65 -10.98 21.00
N HIS A 448 10.82 -9.66 20.86
CA HIS A 448 9.99 -8.80 20.03
C HIS A 448 10.81 -7.71 19.32
N VAL A 449 10.54 -7.47 18.05
CA VAL A 449 11.10 -6.34 17.31
C VAL A 449 9.98 -5.59 16.60
N CYS A 450 9.87 -4.29 16.91
CA CYS A 450 9.06 -3.33 16.20
C CYS A 450 9.96 -2.53 15.24
N LEU A 451 9.83 -2.79 13.95
CA LEU A 451 10.58 -2.09 12.91
C LEU A 451 9.79 -0.88 12.41
N SER A 452 10.41 0.29 12.35
CA SER A 452 9.80 1.51 11.80
C SER A 452 10.52 1.95 10.53
N PHE A 453 9.84 1.94 9.38
CA PHE A 453 10.43 2.42 8.13
C PHE A 453 10.29 3.93 8.00
N HIS A 454 11.40 4.63 7.83
CA HIS A 454 11.46 6.08 7.68
C HIS A 454 11.84 6.45 6.24
N SER A 455 10.87 6.88 5.44
CA SER A 455 11.05 7.06 3.99
C SER A 455 11.99 8.20 3.56
N GLU A 456 12.41 9.08 4.49
CA GLU A 456 13.39 10.13 4.19
C GLU A 456 14.80 9.59 4.00
N GLN A 457 15.16 8.52 4.72
CA GLN A 457 16.54 8.03 4.81
C GLN A 457 16.65 6.49 4.77
N GLY A 458 15.54 5.78 4.96
CA GLY A 458 15.49 4.32 4.92
C GLY A 458 15.68 3.77 3.51
N GLU A 459 16.39 2.65 3.43
CA GLU A 459 16.58 1.89 2.19
C GLU A 459 15.55 0.75 2.16
N PRO A 460 14.57 0.79 1.24
CA PRO A 460 13.37 -0.05 1.32
C PRO A 460 13.69 -1.53 1.09
N GLU A 461 14.60 -1.87 0.18
CA GLU A 461 15.01 -3.24 -0.10
C GLU A 461 15.72 -3.87 1.11
N HIS A 462 16.62 -3.14 1.77
CA HIS A 462 17.27 -3.55 3.01
C HIS A 462 16.28 -3.72 4.13
N PHE A 463 15.40 -2.74 4.34
CA PHE A 463 14.38 -2.81 5.36
C PHE A 463 13.49 -4.04 5.17
N LYS A 464 13.05 -4.30 3.93
CA LYS A 464 12.29 -5.51 3.58
C LYS A 464 13.09 -6.79 3.91
N ARG A 465 14.38 -6.87 3.56
CA ARG A 465 15.24 -8.02 3.92
C ARG A 465 15.32 -8.25 5.44
N VAL A 466 15.37 -7.17 6.24
CA VAL A 466 15.35 -7.28 7.71
C VAL A 466 14.01 -7.83 8.19
N CYS A 467 12.88 -7.35 7.64
CA CYS A 467 11.55 -7.90 7.94
C CYS A 467 11.46 -9.40 7.60
N GLU A 468 11.89 -9.79 6.40
CA GLU A 468 11.92 -11.18 5.93
C GLU A 468 12.78 -12.06 6.86
N PHE A 469 13.92 -11.55 7.32
CA PHE A 469 14.81 -12.27 8.23
C PHE A 469 14.18 -12.46 9.62
N LEU A 470 13.64 -11.40 10.22
CA LEU A 470 13.15 -11.43 11.60
C LEU A 470 11.80 -12.14 11.74
N CYS A 471 10.90 -12.01 10.76
CA CYS A 471 9.56 -12.61 10.85
C CYS A 471 9.61 -14.14 10.97
N GLN A 472 10.66 -14.77 10.44
CA GLN A 472 10.91 -16.21 10.52
C GLN A 472 11.52 -16.67 11.85
N ARG A 473 11.73 -15.76 12.82
CA ARG A 473 12.52 -16.04 14.02
C ARG A 473 11.87 -15.55 15.31
N LEU A 474 11.25 -14.38 15.27
CA LEU A 474 10.66 -13.73 16.44
C LEU A 474 9.43 -12.91 16.08
N MET A 475 8.70 -12.44 17.09
CA MET A 475 7.54 -11.59 16.87
C MET A 475 8.00 -10.27 16.27
N THR A 476 7.57 -10.00 15.03
CA THR A 476 7.96 -8.81 14.29
C THR A 476 6.74 -7.98 13.97
N HIS A 477 6.74 -6.73 14.42
CA HIS A 477 5.78 -5.71 14.03
C HIS A 477 6.46 -4.71 13.10
N VAL A 478 5.75 -4.21 12.09
CA VAL A 478 6.25 -3.26 11.11
C VAL A 478 5.37 -2.02 11.10
N ASN A 479 5.96 -0.87 11.40
CA ASN A 479 5.35 0.43 11.19
C ASN A 479 5.95 1.10 9.96
N ILE A 480 5.10 1.56 9.04
CA ILE A 480 5.55 2.37 7.92
C ILE A 480 5.19 3.82 8.23
N MET A 481 6.21 4.69 8.35
CA MET A 481 6.00 6.12 8.61
C MET A 481 5.46 6.79 7.35
N MET A 482 4.17 7.12 7.33
CA MET A 482 3.45 7.52 6.12
C MET A 482 3.66 9.00 5.81
N LYS A 483 4.85 9.38 5.36
CA LYS A 483 5.11 10.76 4.92
C LYS A 483 4.20 11.15 3.73
N PRO A 484 3.41 12.24 3.79
CA PRO A 484 2.43 12.58 2.75
C PRO A 484 3.03 12.66 1.33
N GLU A 485 4.21 13.26 1.19
CA GLU A 485 4.87 13.44 -0.11
C GLU A 485 5.46 12.14 -0.66
N LYS A 486 5.60 11.11 0.18
CA LYS A 486 6.09 9.77 -0.20
C LYS A 486 5.05 8.69 0.02
N PHE A 487 3.77 9.07 0.15
CA PHE A 487 2.72 8.18 0.63
C PHE A 487 2.58 6.91 -0.22
N ASN A 488 2.52 7.05 -1.55
CA ASN A 488 2.36 5.91 -2.47
C ASN A 488 3.57 4.96 -2.41
N PHE A 489 4.77 5.51 -2.30
CA PHE A 489 5.99 4.72 -2.11
C PHE A 489 5.96 3.94 -0.79
N CYS A 490 5.62 4.60 0.32
CA CYS A 490 5.46 3.96 1.62
C CYS A 490 4.39 2.86 1.58
N TYR A 491 3.25 3.15 0.95
CA TYR A 491 2.14 2.22 0.82
C TYR A 491 2.52 1.00 -0.04
N GLN A 492 3.25 1.18 -1.14
CA GLN A 492 3.74 0.07 -1.94
C GLN A 492 4.70 -0.82 -1.15
N LEU A 493 5.66 -0.24 -0.41
CA LEU A 493 6.53 -1.02 0.48
C LEU A 493 5.72 -1.81 1.53
N ALA A 494 4.67 -1.21 2.09
CA ALA A 494 3.79 -1.90 3.03
C ALA A 494 3.10 -3.12 2.38
N GLN A 495 2.57 -2.97 1.16
CA GLN A 495 1.97 -4.09 0.41
C GLN A 495 3.02 -5.17 0.11
N ASP A 496 4.20 -4.77 -0.35
CA ASP A 496 5.29 -5.69 -0.69
C ASP A 496 5.74 -6.54 0.52
N ILE A 497 5.73 -5.96 1.73
CA ILE A 497 6.03 -6.67 2.98
C ILE A 497 4.86 -7.56 3.38
N ALA A 498 3.63 -7.07 3.33
CA ALA A 498 2.43 -7.83 3.70
C ALA A 498 2.15 -9.02 2.76
N GLU A 499 2.59 -8.93 1.51
CA GLU A 499 2.53 -10.03 0.55
C GLU A 499 3.60 -11.10 0.85
N SER A 500 4.81 -10.69 1.24
CA SER A 500 5.93 -11.62 1.42
C SER A 500 6.07 -12.19 2.82
N CYS A 501 5.67 -11.47 3.86
CA CYS A 501 6.03 -11.76 5.25
C CYS A 501 4.81 -11.91 6.16
N GLU A 502 4.85 -12.89 7.06
CA GLU A 502 3.87 -13.07 8.13
C GLU A 502 4.21 -12.18 9.35
N VAL A 503 3.90 -10.89 9.23
CA VAL A 503 4.13 -9.86 10.26
C VAL A 503 2.82 -9.16 10.63
N SER A 504 2.78 -8.50 11.79
CA SER A 504 1.81 -7.43 11.99
C SER A 504 2.34 -6.15 11.35
N LEU A 505 1.50 -5.40 10.65
CA LEU A 505 1.91 -4.18 9.94
C LEU A 505 0.91 -3.04 10.19
N SER A 506 1.41 -1.81 10.35
CA SER A 506 0.56 -0.62 10.45
C SER A 506 1.11 0.54 9.63
N LEU A 507 0.20 1.25 8.95
CA LEU A 507 0.46 2.51 8.28
C LEU A 507 0.36 3.62 9.31
N GLN A 508 1.50 4.14 9.77
CA GLN A 508 1.53 5.11 10.85
C GLN A 508 1.47 6.53 10.29
N PRO A 509 0.39 7.29 10.54
CA PRO A 509 0.34 8.69 10.16
C PRO A 509 1.33 9.50 11.02
N LEU A 510 1.86 10.56 10.43
CA LEU A 510 2.75 11.51 11.05
C LEU A 510 1.94 12.61 11.74
N MET A 511 2.44 13.06 12.88
CA MET A 511 1.88 14.16 13.65
C MET A 511 2.86 15.34 13.63
N GLU A 512 2.37 16.54 13.33
CA GLU A 512 3.14 17.77 13.44
C GLU A 512 3.59 17.97 14.89
N ASN A 513 4.89 18.19 15.10
CA ASN A 513 5.50 18.39 16.44
C ASN A 513 5.15 17.32 17.49
N MET A 514 4.61 16.16 17.10
CA MET A 514 4.03 15.16 18.01
C MET A 514 2.94 15.73 18.94
N ASP A 515 2.28 16.84 18.56
CA ASP A 515 1.28 17.54 19.39
C ASP A 515 -0.15 17.01 19.23
N GLY A 516 -0.33 16.03 18.33
CA GLY A 516 -1.60 15.40 18.02
C GLY A 516 -2.24 15.89 16.72
N ASN A 517 -1.74 16.97 16.10
CA ASN A 517 -2.20 17.40 14.79
C ASN A 517 -1.56 16.53 13.71
N LEU A 518 -2.36 15.97 12.80
CA LEU A 518 -1.84 15.18 11.69
C LEU A 518 -1.22 16.08 10.63
N TYR A 519 -0.20 15.58 9.94
CA TYR A 519 0.32 16.22 8.72
C TYR A 519 -0.79 16.43 7.68
N GLY A 520 -0.52 17.29 6.69
CA GLY A 520 -1.42 17.60 5.57
C GLY A 520 -1.70 16.41 4.64
N TYR A 521 -2.48 15.44 5.10
CA TYR A 521 -2.94 14.30 4.31
C TYR A 521 -4.12 14.69 3.43
N SER A 522 -4.12 14.23 2.17
CA SER A 522 -5.30 14.30 1.32
C SER A 522 -6.42 13.38 1.84
N ASP A 523 -7.67 13.62 1.44
CA ASP A 523 -8.79 12.76 1.86
C ASP A 523 -8.62 11.30 1.43
N TYR A 524 -7.94 11.08 0.30
CA TYR A 524 -7.51 9.75 -0.14
C TYR A 524 -6.54 9.09 0.85
N GLN A 525 -5.50 9.81 1.25
CA GLN A 525 -4.50 9.31 2.19
C GLN A 525 -5.15 9.00 3.55
N LYS A 526 -6.02 9.90 4.04
CA LYS A 526 -6.80 9.70 5.27
C LYS A 526 -7.63 8.43 5.20
N ALA A 527 -8.36 8.22 4.11
CA ALA A 527 -9.20 7.02 3.96
C ALA A 527 -8.39 5.70 4.01
N ILE A 528 -7.16 5.69 3.48
CA ILE A 528 -6.26 4.53 3.58
C ILE A 528 -5.73 4.35 5.01
N LEU A 529 -5.29 5.44 5.64
CA LEU A 529 -4.74 5.44 7.00
C LEU A 529 -5.79 5.00 8.03
N GLU A 530 -7.02 5.52 7.93
CA GLU A 530 -8.13 5.18 8.82
C GLU A 530 -8.50 3.70 8.74
N LYS A 531 -8.51 3.14 7.51
CA LYS A 531 -8.89 1.74 7.28
C LYS A 531 -7.72 0.77 7.41
N GLN A 532 -6.49 1.26 7.58
CA GLN A 532 -5.27 0.46 7.53
C GLN A 532 -5.30 -0.52 6.34
N ALA A 533 -5.64 -0.01 5.14
CA ALA A 533 -6.04 -0.81 3.98
C ALA A 533 -4.90 -1.63 3.35
N ILE A 534 -4.37 -2.62 4.06
CA ILE A 534 -3.26 -3.48 3.64
C ILE A 534 -3.82 -4.86 3.29
N TYR A 535 -3.38 -5.43 2.17
CA TYR A 535 -3.73 -6.81 1.83
C TYR A 535 -2.60 -7.74 2.26
N PHE A 536 -2.89 -8.61 3.23
CA PHE A 536 -1.98 -9.66 3.64
C PHE A 536 -2.17 -10.90 2.75
N SER A 537 -1.06 -11.48 2.29
CA SER A 537 -1.12 -12.76 1.57
C SER A 537 -1.63 -13.86 2.51
N LYS A 538 -2.51 -14.71 2.00
CA LYS A 538 -2.92 -15.94 2.72
C LYS A 538 -1.79 -16.95 2.81
N GLU A 539 -0.82 -16.87 1.89
CA GLU A 539 0.33 -17.76 1.80
C GLU A 539 1.60 -16.91 1.66
N PRO A 540 2.03 -16.21 2.73
CA PRO A 540 3.24 -15.41 2.68
C PRO A 540 4.46 -16.33 2.48
N ARG A 541 5.45 -15.84 1.74
CA ARG A 541 6.69 -16.58 1.44
C ARG A 541 7.48 -16.88 2.71
N PHE A 542 7.53 -15.92 3.62
CA PHE A 542 8.27 -15.98 4.87
C PHE A 542 7.27 -16.04 6.03
N LYS A 543 7.15 -17.22 6.61
CA LYS A 543 6.18 -17.53 7.66
C LYS A 543 6.80 -17.39 9.04
N ARG A 544 5.96 -17.08 10.02
CA ARG A 544 6.34 -17.09 11.43
C ARG A 544 6.56 -18.53 11.89
N PRO A 545 7.50 -18.78 12.82
CA PRO A 545 7.61 -20.09 13.46
C PRO A 545 6.30 -20.48 14.15
N THR A 546 5.83 -21.71 13.91
CA THR A 546 4.60 -22.24 14.53
C THR A 546 4.75 -22.50 16.03
N ASN A 547 5.99 -22.65 16.50
CA ASN A 547 6.32 -22.83 17.91
C ASN A 547 6.65 -21.52 18.64
N LEU A 548 6.46 -20.37 17.99
CA LEU A 548 6.66 -19.09 18.65
C LEU A 548 5.62 -18.96 19.77
N ARG A 549 6.08 -18.85 21.02
CA ARG A 549 5.15 -18.73 22.13
C ARG A 549 4.47 -17.35 22.09
N LEU A 550 3.15 -17.33 22.03
CA LEU A 550 2.34 -16.11 22.02
C LEU A 550 2.32 -15.39 23.39
N ASP A 551 2.75 -16.05 24.46
CA ASP A 551 2.93 -15.47 25.80
C ASP A 551 4.04 -14.39 25.85
N HIS A 552 4.90 -14.31 24.82
CA HIS A 552 5.90 -13.25 24.68
C HIS A 552 5.32 -11.92 24.18
N ALA A 553 4.05 -11.88 23.76
CA ALA A 553 3.37 -10.61 23.47
C ALA A 553 3.07 -9.89 24.79
N TYR A 554 3.97 -9.01 25.23
CA TYR A 554 3.94 -8.40 26.56
C TYR A 554 2.63 -7.70 26.93
N ARG A 555 1.85 -7.22 25.94
CA ARG A 555 0.50 -6.66 26.09
C ARG A 555 -0.33 -6.91 24.83
N GLY A 556 -1.63 -6.66 24.91
CA GLY A 556 -2.57 -6.85 23.80
C GLY A 556 -3.96 -6.32 24.10
N ALA A 557 -4.99 -6.98 23.54
CA ALA A 557 -6.38 -6.65 23.81
C ALA A 557 -6.70 -6.70 25.32
N MET A 558 -7.62 -5.85 25.72
CA MET A 558 -8.10 -5.72 27.10
C MET A 558 -9.46 -6.38 27.24
N ARG A 559 -9.72 -6.98 28.39
CA ARG A 559 -11.05 -7.41 28.82
C ARG A 559 -11.71 -6.26 29.58
N MET A 560 -12.88 -5.85 29.11
CA MET A 560 -13.77 -4.86 29.70
C MET A 560 -14.86 -5.59 30.47
N ILE A 561 -14.95 -5.37 31.78
CA ILE A 561 -16.00 -5.89 32.65
C ILE A 561 -17.04 -4.78 32.83
N LEU A 562 -18.30 -5.11 32.56
CA LEU A 562 -19.43 -4.18 32.56
C LEU A 562 -20.26 -4.30 33.85
N ASP A 563 -21.08 -3.30 34.12
CA ASP A 563 -21.95 -3.21 35.29
C ASP A 563 -23.17 -4.14 35.27
N ASP A 564 -23.57 -4.60 34.09
CA ASP A 564 -24.61 -5.61 33.87
C ASP A 564 -24.10 -7.06 34.12
N GLY A 565 -22.80 -7.23 34.41
CA GLY A 565 -22.14 -8.51 34.64
C GLY A 565 -21.59 -9.19 33.39
N ASN A 566 -21.77 -8.59 32.20
CA ASN A 566 -21.16 -9.06 30.96
C ASN A 566 -19.70 -8.64 30.87
N GLU A 567 -18.95 -9.33 30.00
CA GLU A 567 -17.56 -9.01 29.70
C GLU A 567 -17.42 -8.84 28.18
N ALA A 568 -16.53 -7.96 27.73
CA ALA A 568 -16.20 -7.80 26.32
C ALA A 568 -14.69 -7.67 26.15
N TRP A 569 -14.15 -8.04 24.99
CA TRP A 569 -12.77 -7.70 24.65
C TRP A 569 -12.73 -6.42 23.81
N ILE A 570 -11.63 -5.68 23.90
CA ILE A 570 -11.41 -4.47 23.11
C ILE A 570 -9.91 -4.20 22.92
N THR A 571 -9.51 -3.75 21.74
CA THR A 571 -8.10 -3.42 21.46
C THR A 571 -7.76 -1.97 21.82
N PRO A 572 -6.49 -1.63 22.08
CA PRO A 572 -6.08 -0.24 22.32
C PRO A 572 -6.45 0.74 21.20
N PRO A 573 -6.27 0.41 19.89
CA PRO A 573 -6.73 1.30 18.82
C PRO A 573 -8.25 1.55 18.85
N GLU A 574 -9.05 0.52 19.15
CA GLU A 574 -10.51 0.68 19.28
C GLU A 574 -10.90 1.52 20.50
N LEU A 575 -10.19 1.41 21.62
CA LEU A 575 -10.40 2.26 22.79
C LEU A 575 -10.20 3.74 22.44
N ILE A 576 -9.19 4.06 21.63
CA ILE A 576 -8.92 5.43 21.19
C ILE A 576 -9.99 5.89 20.19
N SER A 577 -10.26 5.09 19.15
CA SER A 577 -11.18 5.50 18.07
C SER A 577 -12.62 5.66 18.55
N LYS A 578 -13.06 4.84 19.51
CA LYS A 578 -14.38 4.95 20.17
C LYS A 578 -14.41 5.99 21.30
N GLY A 579 -13.29 6.64 21.62
CA GLY A 579 -13.19 7.62 22.70
C GLY A 579 -13.37 7.05 24.11
N LEU A 580 -13.18 5.74 24.28
CA LEU A 580 -13.32 4.99 25.54
C LEU A 580 -12.05 5.05 26.41
N ASN A 581 -11.01 5.74 25.96
CA ASN A 581 -9.73 5.93 26.64
C ASN A 581 -9.75 7.09 27.68
N ARG A 582 -10.86 7.28 28.39
CA ARG A 582 -11.09 8.39 29.34
C ARG A 582 -11.34 7.84 30.75
N TRP A 583 -10.28 7.76 31.54
CA TRP A 583 -10.29 7.13 32.86
C TRP A 583 -10.05 8.13 34.01
N ALA A 584 -10.40 9.40 33.83
CA ALA A 584 -10.38 10.36 34.93
C ALA A 584 -11.25 9.86 36.09
N GLY A 585 -10.70 9.82 37.30
CA GLY A 585 -11.38 9.28 38.49
C GLY A 585 -11.33 7.76 38.64
N TRP A 586 -10.60 7.04 37.78
CA TRP A 586 -10.37 5.60 37.93
C TRP A 586 -9.01 5.32 38.58
N MET A 587 -8.90 4.19 39.26
CA MET A 587 -7.62 3.64 39.71
C MET A 587 -6.86 3.05 38.53
N CYS A 588 -5.67 3.60 38.28
CA CYS A 588 -4.77 3.20 37.22
C CYS A 588 -3.60 2.39 37.82
N TYR A 589 -3.37 1.20 37.26
CA TYR A 589 -2.30 0.30 37.69
C TYR A 589 -0.94 0.59 37.04
N ALA A 590 -0.82 1.72 36.33
CA ALA A 590 0.46 2.22 35.88
C ALA A 590 1.40 2.47 37.09
N GLY A 591 2.65 2.06 36.96
CA GLY A 591 3.61 1.95 38.08
C GLY A 591 3.67 0.57 38.74
N LEU A 592 2.62 -0.26 38.60
CA LEU A 592 2.59 -1.65 39.09
C LEU A 592 2.75 -2.65 37.95
N GLU A 593 2.10 -2.39 36.81
CA GLU A 593 2.15 -3.25 35.62
C GLU A 593 3.16 -2.76 34.59
N ASN A 594 3.46 -1.47 34.59
CA ASN A 594 4.43 -0.87 33.69
C ASN A 594 5.14 0.31 34.35
N LEU A 595 6.36 0.57 33.88
CA LEU A 595 7.19 1.71 34.24
C LEU A 595 7.79 2.30 32.97
N ILE A 596 7.95 3.61 32.97
CA ILE A 596 8.66 4.34 31.92
C ILE A 596 9.99 4.82 32.46
N VAL A 597 11.04 4.65 31.66
CA VAL A 597 12.33 5.32 31.86
C VAL A 597 12.57 6.27 30.71
N ASN A 598 12.63 7.56 31.01
CA ASN A 598 12.87 8.59 30.00
C ASN A 598 14.37 8.69 29.62
N LEU A 599 14.69 9.58 28.67
CA LEU A 599 16.05 9.82 28.17
C LEU A 599 17.07 10.21 29.23
N ASP A 600 16.62 10.84 30.33
CA ASP A 600 17.46 11.27 31.44
C ASP A 600 17.56 10.22 32.55
N GLY A 601 17.05 9.01 32.31
CA GLY A 601 17.02 7.93 33.30
C GLY A 601 16.03 8.19 34.45
N LYS A 602 15.09 9.14 34.31
CA LYS A 602 14.01 9.37 35.26
C LYS A 602 12.87 8.38 35.02
N ILE A 603 12.31 7.91 36.12
CA ILE A 603 11.32 6.83 36.17
C ILE A 603 9.95 7.45 36.42
N MET A 604 8.94 7.03 35.66
CA MET A 604 7.54 7.44 35.78
C MET A 604 6.62 6.23 35.69
N ARG A 605 5.36 6.39 36.11
CA ARG A 605 4.33 5.33 36.00
C ARG A 605 3.93 5.04 34.56
N GLY A 606 3.86 6.07 33.73
CA GLY A 606 3.39 6.04 32.34
C GLY A 606 3.91 7.25 31.56
N TRP A 607 3.82 7.20 30.24
CA TRP A 607 4.25 8.30 29.37
C TRP A 607 3.39 9.56 29.57
N CYS A 608 2.15 9.40 30.06
CA CYS A 608 1.29 10.53 30.43
C CYS A 608 1.80 11.37 31.61
N GLY A 609 2.79 10.89 32.37
CA GLY A 609 3.37 11.58 33.53
C GLY A 609 2.46 11.68 34.76
N GLU A 610 1.35 10.95 34.80
CA GLU A 610 0.47 10.89 35.97
C GLU A 610 1.24 10.30 37.18
N GLY A 611 1.19 10.99 38.32
CA GLY A 611 1.98 10.63 39.51
C GLY A 611 3.41 11.20 39.54
N GLY A 612 3.84 11.90 38.48
CA GLY A 612 5.15 12.57 38.45
C GLY A 612 6.34 11.62 38.33
N ILE A 613 7.53 12.14 38.65
CA ILE A 613 8.79 11.38 38.66
C ILE A 613 8.89 10.59 39.96
N ILE A 614 9.07 9.28 39.85
CA ILE A 614 9.24 8.34 40.97
C ILE A 614 10.68 8.39 41.51
N GLY A 615 11.65 8.48 40.60
CA GLY A 615 13.07 8.44 40.92
C GLY A 615 13.93 8.35 39.65
N GLY A 616 15.19 7.99 39.80
CA GLY A 616 16.13 7.72 38.71
C GLY A 616 16.71 6.32 38.76
N ILE A 617 17.19 5.82 37.63
CA ILE A 617 17.85 4.50 37.54
C ILE A 617 19.09 4.38 38.44
N GLU A 618 19.75 5.50 38.73
CA GLU A 618 20.95 5.57 39.57
C GLU A 618 20.63 5.65 41.06
N ASP A 619 19.38 5.93 41.44
CA ASP A 619 18.99 6.19 42.83
C ASP A 619 19.13 4.92 43.67
N LEU A 620 20.09 4.88 44.60
CA LEU A 620 20.37 3.70 45.44
C LEU A 620 19.14 3.22 46.23
N THR A 621 18.30 4.14 46.68
CA THR A 621 17.09 3.89 47.48
C THR A 621 15.81 4.13 46.67
N LEU A 622 15.73 3.59 45.45
CA LEU A 622 14.54 3.71 44.61
C LEU A 622 13.34 2.96 45.24
N GLU A 623 12.27 3.69 45.49
CA GLU A 623 10.99 3.14 45.98
C GLU A 623 9.97 3.12 44.84
N LEU A 624 9.65 1.91 44.36
CA LEU A 624 8.61 1.74 43.35
C LEU A 624 7.21 1.81 43.99
N PRO A 625 6.20 2.27 43.24
CA PRO A 625 4.82 2.21 43.67
C PRO A 625 4.37 0.84 44.18
N LEU A 626 3.59 0.83 45.26
CA LEU A 626 2.92 -0.37 45.77
C LEU A 626 1.41 -0.37 45.49
N GLU A 627 0.85 0.80 45.23
CA GLU A 627 -0.60 0.99 45.03
C GLU A 627 -0.90 1.66 43.68
N PRO A 628 -2.08 1.39 43.10
CA PRO A 628 -2.55 2.09 41.92
C PRO A 628 -2.78 3.58 42.23
N ILE A 629 -2.81 4.40 41.19
CA ILE A 629 -3.01 5.85 41.31
C ILE A 629 -4.39 6.26 40.80
N LEU A 630 -5.07 7.17 41.50
CA LEU A 630 -6.28 7.80 40.98
C LEU A 630 -5.92 8.71 39.80
N CYS A 631 -6.35 8.35 38.60
CA CYS A 631 -6.01 9.06 37.37
C CYS A 631 -6.72 10.41 37.29
N LYS A 632 -5.96 11.49 37.05
CA LYS A 632 -6.49 12.85 36.83
C LYS A 632 -6.44 13.29 35.37
N LYS A 633 -5.88 12.48 34.47
CA LYS A 633 -5.79 12.79 33.04
C LYS A 633 -7.18 12.67 32.39
N SER A 634 -7.52 13.65 31.57
CA SER A 634 -8.78 13.67 30.82
C SER A 634 -8.86 12.57 29.76
N GLN A 635 -7.71 12.18 29.21
CA GLN A 635 -7.57 11.14 28.19
C GLN A 635 -6.20 10.48 28.30
N CYS A 636 -6.14 9.20 27.91
CA CYS A 636 -4.89 8.45 27.79
C CYS A 636 -4.57 8.17 26.30
N SER A 637 -3.40 8.58 25.82
CA SER A 637 -3.03 8.50 24.40
C SER A 637 -1.93 7.48 24.07
N CYS A 638 -1.17 7.02 25.07
CA CYS A 638 -0.11 6.05 24.85
C CYS A 638 -0.66 4.62 24.92
N GLY A 639 -0.34 3.78 23.92
CA GLY A 639 -0.77 2.39 23.86
C GLY A 639 -0.37 1.58 25.10
N LEU A 640 0.86 1.75 25.60
CA LEU A 640 1.31 1.05 26.81
C LEU A 640 0.51 1.47 28.05
N ASP A 641 0.26 2.78 28.23
CA ASP A 641 -0.51 3.31 29.35
C ASP A 641 -2.00 2.90 29.27
N ILE A 642 -2.53 2.74 28.04
CA ILE A 642 -3.88 2.21 27.79
C ILE A 642 -3.96 0.74 28.22
N MET A 643 -2.92 -0.05 27.94
CA MET A 643 -2.88 -1.49 28.17
C MET A 643 -2.62 -1.91 29.63
N CYS A 644 -2.64 -0.99 30.60
CA CYS A 644 -2.67 -1.36 32.03
C CYS A 644 -4.09 -1.50 32.56
N THR A 645 -4.25 -2.28 33.64
CA THR A 645 -5.50 -2.41 34.38
C THR A 645 -6.03 -1.05 34.83
N LYS A 646 -7.35 -0.85 34.67
CA LYS A 646 -8.10 0.32 35.14
C LYS A 646 -9.32 -0.17 35.90
N ILE A 647 -9.55 0.35 37.11
CA ILE A 647 -10.73 0.00 37.93
C ILE A 647 -11.42 1.29 38.34
N LYS A 648 -12.74 1.37 38.20
CA LYS A 648 -13.52 2.51 38.69
C LYS A 648 -13.33 2.64 40.20
N ALA A 649 -13.07 3.85 40.70
CA ALA A 649 -12.60 4.04 42.08
C ALA A 649 -13.59 3.56 43.17
N ASP A 650 -14.89 3.58 42.88
CA ASP A 650 -15.97 3.07 43.72
C ASP A 650 -16.10 1.53 43.70
N HIS A 651 -15.31 0.84 42.88
CA HIS A 651 -15.33 -0.62 42.69
C HIS A 651 -13.98 -1.29 43.03
N VAL A 652 -13.11 -0.58 43.76
CA VAL A 652 -11.90 -1.16 44.35
C VAL A 652 -12.35 -1.96 45.59
N ILE A 653 -12.21 -3.28 45.54
CA ILE A 653 -12.55 -4.19 46.66
C ILE A 653 -11.38 -4.24 47.64
#